data_AF-A0A8S1GRU4-F1
#
_entry.id   AF-A0A8S1GRU4-F1
#
_cell.length_a   1.000
_cell.length_b   1.000
_cell.length_c   1.000
_cell.angle_alpha   90.00
_cell.angle_beta   90.00
_cell.angle_gamma   90.00
#
_symmetry.space_group_name_H-M   'P 1'
#
loop_
_entity.id
_entity.type
_entity.pdbx_description
1 polymer ?
#
loop_
_entity_poly.entity_id
_entity_poly.type
_entity_poly.pdbx_seq_one_letter_code
_entity_poly.pdbx_strand_id
1 'polypeptide(L)'
;MLSNACYHLGKILGISPLRPEIISILEKLLRRHKKDVDRQLASSACTDQLINMFFEIGADLKELSVGQKLVIDLCDSPCVQVREQLENAGIIERLITTQHIGRNKLLGLFSQTAWGRARLRISGALDLLVEEFYNSQSFDERYDLAVSFRHFAHDMEGIAYLSANKTFINTVVRDVYAHLEKHRRVCQPKVDIQFIEKLSAKLEYLSQEKDKRTRDLETQRLYKDFFPMWAYETAPNSPIRSNTSPNPYGTYSPVYGLSSPMASSSIGSSSPPQSSGFGHGTAISLCGSDVDVDDQPDEPIVKENDKKQEKTIVESLLYVLTRQSHNEANLVHLIREDVVDCVITYLRHGQNLDYWPSRVLLQMAKSRGCLEQLIDMEFHTRVLTGLCAVPCRMLKYSQKCDHCEGCSERGREVLREFASHVDSKFGHSFLLIRLRKDEFLTRTKAAIAIVALIRDHFRSAWSLSASQQSALDVLFDSLHEMLKSEEGFEQNATIQTYKNGPSLCSQIIGAMSSLITGQRIRQLCENDLWYLKPNDGHGVCEIKKSPESEEMLSFVDCDGEEIGKAKMEAACASSRYFEGMYRGEFAEKTSQKRVFEVDTVAEGCSKEEYRAFLHLLSGCTSSCTAVHDANAAAALLQLSDRYLCPDISQKLCASDGPMRTYISGETLPLLFPVALSTNSHEGLLDTTFLVLVRYTQHEEVTESLRTICGKPYMVDTFLTNFRRFLDR
;
A
#
# COMPACT_ATOMS: atom_id res chain seq x y z
N MET A 1 -19.78 48.50 -23.07
CA MET A 1 -21.16 48.00 -23.01
C MET A 1 -21.55 47.50 -24.40
N LEU A 2 -21.77 46.20 -24.59
CA LEU A 2 -22.41 45.67 -25.80
C LEU A 2 -23.91 46.00 -25.72
N SER A 3 -24.34 47.11 -26.29
CA SER A 3 -25.77 47.51 -26.34
C SER A 3 -26.56 46.53 -27.21
N ASN A 4 -27.16 45.49 -26.60
CA ASN A 4 -28.03 44.48 -27.23
C ASN A 4 -27.55 43.90 -28.58
N ALA A 5 -26.27 44.03 -28.91
CA ALA A 5 -25.74 43.68 -30.22
C ALA A 5 -25.95 42.20 -30.52
N CYS A 6 -25.70 41.33 -29.54
CA CYS A 6 -25.86 39.89 -29.71
C CYS A 6 -27.33 39.47 -29.81
N TYR A 7 -28.25 40.24 -29.20
CA TYR A 7 -29.69 40.02 -29.35
C TYR A 7 -30.13 40.24 -30.80
N HIS A 8 -29.67 41.33 -31.40
CA HIS A 8 -29.98 41.63 -32.80
C HIS A 8 -29.29 40.67 -33.76
N LEU A 9 -28.02 40.32 -33.51
CA LEU A 9 -27.29 39.32 -34.29
C LEU A 9 -27.99 37.95 -34.26
N GLY A 10 -28.52 37.52 -33.11
CA GLY A 10 -29.30 36.30 -32.99
C GLY A 10 -30.57 36.30 -33.85
N LYS A 11 -31.30 37.43 -33.92
CA LYS A 11 -32.50 37.55 -34.76
C LYS A 11 -32.22 37.43 -36.26
N ILE A 12 -31.05 37.90 -36.71
CA ILE A 12 -30.66 37.85 -38.13
C ILE A 12 -29.81 36.62 -38.48
N LEU A 13 -29.52 35.74 -37.52
CA LEU A 13 -28.71 34.53 -37.70
C LEU A 13 -29.28 33.57 -38.77
N GLY A 14 -30.61 33.57 -38.94
CA GLY A 14 -31.29 32.80 -39.97
C GLY A 14 -31.09 33.30 -41.40
N ILE A 15 -30.58 34.52 -41.59
CA ILE A 15 -30.40 35.15 -42.91
C ILE A 15 -29.13 34.61 -43.57
N SER A 16 -29.31 33.69 -44.52
CA SER A 16 -28.23 32.91 -45.17
C SER A 16 -27.01 33.72 -45.66
N PRO A 17 -27.13 34.86 -46.36
CA PRO A 17 -25.95 35.57 -46.90
C PRO A 17 -25.09 36.24 -45.82
N LEU A 18 -25.67 36.61 -44.67
CA LEU A 18 -24.96 37.31 -43.60
C LEU A 18 -24.41 36.36 -42.53
N ARG A 19 -24.81 35.08 -42.57
CA ARG A 19 -24.51 34.08 -41.53
C ARG A 19 -23.00 33.91 -41.26
N PRO A 20 -22.11 33.80 -42.26
CA PRO A 20 -20.68 33.63 -41.99
C PRO A 20 -20.05 34.82 -41.24
N GLU A 21 -20.45 36.05 -41.61
CA GLU A 21 -19.99 37.27 -40.94
C GLU A 21 -20.52 37.36 -39.51
N ILE A 22 -21.80 37.03 -39.30
CA ILE A 22 -22.42 36.99 -37.97
C ILE A 22 -21.70 35.99 -37.08
N ILE A 23 -21.42 34.77 -37.57
CA ILE A 23 -20.68 33.74 -36.83
C ILE A 23 -19.29 34.27 -36.42
N SER A 24 -18.54 34.87 -37.35
CA SER A 24 -17.22 35.44 -37.05
C SER A 24 -17.27 36.54 -35.99
N ILE A 25 -18.31 37.39 -36.01
CA ILE A 25 -18.52 38.42 -35.00
C ILE A 25 -18.84 37.78 -33.65
N LEU A 26 -19.74 36.79 -33.62
CA LEU A 26 -20.13 36.10 -32.39
C LEU A 26 -18.93 35.36 -31.77
N GLU A 27 -18.09 34.68 -32.55
CA GLU A 27 -16.87 34.04 -32.06
C GLU A 27 -15.92 35.05 -31.38
N LYS A 28 -15.70 36.21 -32.01
CA LYS A 28 -14.86 37.27 -31.44
C LYS A 28 -15.44 37.83 -30.15
N LEU A 29 -16.75 38.04 -30.11
CA LEU A 29 -17.46 38.55 -28.93
C LEU A 29 -17.45 37.52 -27.81
N LEU A 30 -17.62 36.23 -28.11
CA LEU A 30 -17.63 35.15 -27.14
C LEU A 30 -16.27 35.05 -26.41
N ARG A 31 -15.15 35.29 -27.09
CA ARG A 31 -13.82 35.30 -26.45
C ARG A 31 -13.66 36.37 -25.36
N ARG A 32 -14.34 37.52 -25.49
CA ARG A 32 -14.16 38.69 -24.60
C ARG A 32 -15.35 38.94 -23.66
N HIS A 33 -16.55 38.52 -24.05
CA HIS A 33 -17.81 38.91 -23.40
C HIS A 33 -18.77 37.72 -23.22
N LYS A 34 -18.25 36.55 -22.83
CA LYS A 34 -19.02 35.29 -22.67
C LYS A 34 -20.41 35.46 -22.05
N LYS A 35 -20.49 36.17 -20.92
CA LYS A 35 -21.75 36.36 -20.16
C LYS A 35 -22.79 37.19 -20.90
N ASP A 36 -22.35 38.27 -21.55
CA ASP A 36 -23.27 39.16 -22.28
C ASP A 36 -23.75 38.53 -23.57
N VAL A 37 -22.88 37.78 -24.26
CA VAL A 37 -23.20 37.04 -25.48
C VAL A 37 -24.24 35.97 -25.19
N ASP A 38 -24.00 35.10 -24.20
CA ASP A 38 -24.94 34.04 -23.79
C ASP A 38 -26.32 34.62 -23.45
N ARG A 39 -26.35 35.63 -22.59
CA ARG A 39 -27.62 36.24 -22.16
C ARG A 39 -28.41 36.88 -23.28
N GLN A 40 -27.73 37.67 -24.12
CA GLN A 40 -28.39 38.37 -25.21
C GLN A 40 -28.86 37.40 -26.31
N LEU A 41 -28.07 36.38 -26.65
CA LEU A 41 -28.48 35.37 -27.62
C LEU A 41 -29.65 34.52 -27.12
N ALA A 42 -29.63 34.07 -25.86
CA ALA A 42 -30.72 33.30 -25.28
C ALA A 42 -32.07 34.05 -25.36
N SER A 43 -32.04 35.37 -25.18
CA SER A 43 -33.24 36.22 -25.30
C SER A 43 -33.69 36.52 -26.74
N SER A 44 -32.88 36.22 -27.76
CA SER A 44 -33.13 36.61 -29.15
C SER A 44 -34.05 35.69 -29.95
N ALA A 45 -34.53 34.59 -29.33
CA ALA A 45 -35.31 33.53 -29.99
C ALA A 45 -34.57 32.88 -31.18
N CYS A 46 -33.23 32.81 -31.12
CA CYS A 46 -32.41 32.18 -32.15
C CYS A 46 -32.18 30.67 -31.95
N THR A 47 -32.91 30.03 -31.03
CA THR A 47 -32.68 28.65 -30.58
C THR A 47 -32.77 27.65 -31.73
N ASP A 48 -33.82 27.72 -32.56
CA ASP A 48 -33.99 26.82 -33.71
C ASP A 48 -32.89 27.00 -34.75
N GLN A 49 -32.43 28.23 -34.96
CA GLN A 49 -31.34 28.55 -35.87
C GLN A 49 -30.02 27.97 -35.37
N LEU A 50 -29.74 28.06 -34.07
CA LEU A 50 -28.55 27.44 -33.46
C LEU A 50 -28.61 25.91 -33.55
N ILE A 51 -29.77 25.30 -33.31
CA ILE A 51 -29.97 23.86 -33.47
C ILE A 51 -29.70 23.45 -34.92
N ASN A 52 -30.35 24.12 -35.89
CA ASN A 52 -30.18 23.78 -37.30
C ASN A 52 -28.73 23.96 -37.75
N MET A 53 -28.04 25.00 -37.27
CA MET A 53 -26.63 25.25 -37.55
C MET A 53 -25.70 24.12 -37.07
N PHE A 54 -26.02 23.48 -35.93
CA PHE A 54 -25.25 22.32 -35.47
C PHE A 54 -25.46 21.08 -36.37
N PHE A 55 -26.68 20.89 -36.87
CA PHE A 55 -27.05 19.76 -37.73
C PHE A 55 -26.82 20.01 -39.24
N GLU A 56 -26.31 21.19 -39.62
CA GLU A 56 -25.91 21.47 -41.00
C GLU A 56 -24.70 20.59 -41.38
N ILE A 57 -24.82 19.87 -42.51
CA ILE A 57 -23.77 18.98 -43.01
C ILE A 57 -22.58 19.84 -43.47
N GLY A 58 -21.44 19.71 -42.80
CA GLY A 58 -20.18 20.34 -43.20
C GLY A 58 -19.64 19.76 -44.51
N ALA A 59 -18.82 20.54 -45.22
CA ALA A 59 -18.18 20.11 -46.46
C ALA A 59 -17.10 19.01 -46.25
N ASP A 60 -16.58 18.90 -45.03
CA ASP A 60 -15.67 17.84 -44.59
C ASP A 60 -16.30 17.05 -43.43
N LEU A 61 -16.36 15.73 -43.58
CA LEU A 61 -16.86 14.80 -42.55
C LEU A 61 -15.82 14.52 -41.45
N LYS A 62 -14.65 15.16 -41.50
CA LYS A 62 -13.56 14.99 -40.53
C LYS A 62 -13.31 16.20 -39.62
N GLU A 63 -13.92 17.35 -39.89
CA GLU A 63 -13.74 18.57 -39.11
C GLU A 63 -15.08 19.19 -38.67
N LEU A 64 -15.06 19.86 -37.51
CA LEU A 64 -16.21 20.62 -37.04
C LEU A 64 -16.49 21.79 -37.97
N SER A 65 -17.74 21.94 -38.42
CA SER A 65 -18.14 23.14 -39.13
C SER A 65 -18.04 24.37 -38.21
N VAL A 66 -17.82 25.56 -38.79
CA VAL A 66 -17.73 26.82 -38.01
C VAL A 66 -19.01 27.03 -37.18
N GLY A 67 -20.16 26.62 -37.71
CA GLY A 67 -21.44 26.65 -37.00
C GLY A 67 -21.50 25.69 -35.81
N GLN A 68 -21.06 24.44 -35.99
CA GLN A 68 -20.96 23.46 -34.90
C GLN A 68 -20.03 23.94 -33.79
N LYS A 69 -18.87 24.48 -34.16
CA LYS A 69 -17.90 25.04 -33.23
C LYS A 69 -18.49 26.19 -32.42
N LEU A 70 -19.17 27.13 -33.07
CA LEU A 70 -19.84 28.23 -32.37
C LEU A 70 -20.87 27.72 -31.35
N VAL A 71 -21.70 26.73 -31.72
CA VAL A 71 -22.71 26.17 -30.81
C VAL A 71 -22.06 25.49 -29.60
N ILE A 72 -20.97 24.73 -29.82
CA ILE A 72 -20.18 24.13 -28.74
C ILE A 72 -19.59 25.21 -27.84
N ASP A 73 -18.93 26.22 -28.40
CA ASP A 73 -18.29 27.30 -27.62
C ASP A 73 -19.33 28.10 -26.81
N LEU A 74 -20.53 28.30 -27.35
CA LEU A 74 -21.65 28.93 -26.63
C LEU A 74 -22.07 28.05 -25.44
N CYS A 75 -22.16 26.74 -25.63
CA CYS A 75 -22.50 25.79 -24.57
C CYS A 75 -21.36 25.54 -23.59
N ASP A 76 -20.11 25.83 -23.94
CA ASP A 76 -18.95 25.75 -23.03
C ASP A 76 -18.79 27.02 -22.18
N SER A 77 -19.60 28.05 -22.46
CA SER A 77 -19.67 29.25 -21.63
C SER A 77 -20.05 28.90 -20.18
N PRO A 78 -19.48 29.58 -19.17
CA PRO A 78 -19.88 29.40 -17.77
C PRO A 78 -21.32 29.85 -17.49
N CYS A 79 -21.99 30.47 -18.47
CA CYS A 79 -23.39 30.84 -18.38
C CYS A 79 -24.28 29.72 -18.94
N VAL A 80 -25.48 29.61 -18.38
CA VAL A 80 -26.39 28.48 -18.62
C VAL A 80 -27.51 28.80 -19.60
N GLN A 81 -27.70 30.06 -20.03
CA GLN A 81 -28.97 30.48 -20.61
C GLN A 81 -29.19 29.94 -22.03
N VAL A 82 -28.18 29.99 -22.91
CA VAL A 82 -28.31 29.38 -24.25
C VAL A 82 -28.48 27.86 -24.11
N ARG A 83 -27.74 27.25 -23.20
CA ARG A 83 -27.78 25.81 -22.94
C ARG A 83 -29.17 25.35 -22.52
N GLU A 84 -29.80 26.04 -21.56
CA GLU A 84 -31.17 25.80 -21.11
C GLU A 84 -32.20 25.98 -22.23
N GLN A 85 -32.02 26.96 -23.13
CA GLN A 85 -32.91 27.13 -24.28
C GLN A 85 -32.81 25.97 -25.28
N LEU A 86 -31.59 25.52 -25.59
CA LEU A 86 -31.37 24.38 -26.48
C LEU A 86 -31.91 23.07 -25.87
N GLU A 87 -31.70 22.90 -24.57
CA GLU A 87 -32.28 21.85 -23.73
C GLU A 87 -33.81 21.79 -23.89
N ASN A 88 -34.50 22.90 -23.64
CA ASN A 88 -35.97 22.99 -23.76
C ASN A 88 -36.48 22.75 -25.19
N ALA A 89 -35.66 23.03 -26.20
CA ALA A 89 -35.98 22.83 -27.60
C ALA A 89 -35.72 21.38 -28.10
N GLY A 90 -35.37 20.44 -27.21
CA GLY A 90 -35.26 19.02 -27.54
C GLY A 90 -34.01 18.67 -28.36
N ILE A 91 -32.91 19.41 -28.16
CA ILE A 91 -31.67 19.15 -28.88
C ILE A 91 -31.05 17.79 -28.49
N ILE A 92 -31.21 17.34 -27.24
CA ILE A 92 -30.58 16.13 -26.71
C ILE A 92 -31.10 14.88 -27.45
N GLU A 93 -32.41 14.81 -27.68
CA GLU A 93 -33.07 13.72 -28.41
C GLU A 93 -32.60 13.67 -29.85
N ARG A 94 -32.46 14.84 -30.48
CA ARG A 94 -31.91 14.94 -31.83
C ARG A 94 -30.47 14.43 -31.86
N LEU A 95 -29.63 14.88 -30.92
CA LEU A 95 -28.23 14.49 -30.83
C LEU A 95 -28.05 12.97 -30.73
N ILE A 96 -28.85 12.28 -29.91
CA ILE A 96 -28.83 10.81 -29.76
C ILE A 96 -28.93 10.08 -31.11
N THR A 97 -29.78 10.58 -32.01
CA THR A 97 -30.04 9.93 -33.31
C THR A 97 -29.02 10.25 -34.41
N THR A 98 -28.08 11.16 -34.14
CA THR A 98 -27.11 11.62 -35.15
C THR A 98 -25.71 11.08 -34.91
N GLN A 99 -24.85 11.19 -35.93
CA GLN A 99 -23.42 10.84 -35.87
C GLN A 99 -22.52 12.04 -36.19
N HIS A 100 -22.98 13.27 -35.91
CA HIS A 100 -22.18 14.47 -36.18
C HIS A 100 -20.92 14.53 -35.31
N ILE A 101 -19.84 15.08 -35.87
CA ILE A 101 -18.63 15.41 -35.13
C ILE A 101 -18.98 16.41 -34.03
N GLY A 102 -18.43 16.21 -32.83
CA GLY A 102 -18.72 17.06 -31.67
C GLY A 102 -20.05 16.78 -30.98
N ARG A 103 -20.85 15.80 -31.45
CA ARG A 103 -22.07 15.33 -30.75
C ARG A 103 -21.77 15.01 -29.29
N ASN A 104 -20.75 14.20 -29.03
CA ASN A 104 -20.42 13.72 -27.69
C ASN A 104 -19.95 14.87 -26.78
N LYS A 105 -19.15 15.80 -27.32
CA LYS A 105 -18.73 17.02 -26.62
C LYS A 105 -19.93 17.88 -26.24
N LEU A 106 -20.85 18.13 -27.16
CA LEU A 106 -22.05 18.93 -26.89
C LEU A 106 -22.99 18.25 -25.88
N LEU A 107 -23.19 16.93 -26.01
CA LEU A 107 -23.92 16.13 -25.03
C LEU A 107 -23.28 16.22 -23.63
N GLY A 108 -21.95 16.13 -23.55
CA GLY A 108 -21.20 16.28 -22.30
C GLY A 108 -21.42 17.64 -21.64
N LEU A 109 -21.47 18.72 -22.42
CA LEU A 109 -21.75 20.06 -21.90
C LEU A 109 -23.11 20.15 -21.19
N PHE A 110 -24.15 19.44 -21.65
CA PHE A 110 -25.45 19.43 -20.96
C PHE A 110 -25.39 18.83 -19.53
N SER A 111 -24.30 18.17 -19.14
CA SER A 111 -24.13 17.71 -17.75
C SER A 111 -23.93 18.85 -16.74
N GLN A 112 -23.58 20.06 -17.17
CA GLN A 112 -23.34 21.18 -16.25
C GLN A 112 -24.64 21.70 -15.59
N THR A 113 -25.79 21.56 -16.25
CA THR A 113 -27.10 21.99 -15.75
C THR A 113 -27.82 20.84 -15.02
N ALA A 114 -28.66 21.17 -14.04
CA ALA A 114 -29.41 20.15 -13.31
C ALA A 114 -30.42 19.42 -14.21
N TRP A 115 -31.11 20.16 -15.08
CA TRP A 115 -32.09 19.60 -16.01
C TRP A 115 -31.42 18.78 -17.12
N GLY A 116 -30.32 19.27 -17.69
CA GLY A 116 -29.52 18.53 -18.67
C GLY A 116 -29.02 17.19 -18.13
N ARG A 117 -28.52 17.10 -16.88
CA ARG A 117 -28.16 15.81 -16.26
C ARG A 117 -29.33 14.83 -16.18
N ALA A 118 -30.49 15.29 -15.69
CA ALA A 118 -31.68 14.46 -15.62
C ALA A 118 -32.10 13.99 -17.01
N ARG A 119 -32.05 14.88 -18.01
CA ARG A 119 -32.45 14.56 -19.37
C ARG A 119 -31.49 13.58 -20.05
N LEU A 120 -30.18 13.76 -19.90
CA LEU A 120 -29.16 12.84 -20.42
C LEU A 120 -29.37 11.41 -19.92
N ARG A 121 -29.79 11.24 -18.66
CA ARG A 121 -30.12 9.94 -18.08
C ARG A 121 -31.42 9.37 -18.63
N ILE A 122 -32.50 10.15 -18.64
CA ILE A 122 -33.83 9.67 -19.07
C ILE A 122 -33.87 9.33 -20.57
N SER A 123 -33.11 10.05 -21.38
CA SER A 123 -33.09 9.87 -22.84
C SER A 123 -32.16 8.75 -23.33
N GLY A 124 -31.34 8.16 -22.44
CA GLY A 124 -30.31 7.18 -22.81
C GLY A 124 -29.02 7.81 -23.37
N ALA A 125 -28.93 9.14 -23.46
CA ALA A 125 -27.72 9.82 -23.92
C ALA A 125 -26.51 9.56 -23.00
N LEU A 126 -26.74 9.37 -21.69
CA LEU A 126 -25.67 9.07 -20.75
C LEU A 126 -25.00 7.73 -21.04
N ASP A 127 -25.76 6.71 -21.49
CA ASP A 127 -25.16 5.43 -21.89
C ASP A 127 -24.29 5.59 -23.13
N LEU A 128 -24.73 6.38 -24.11
CA LEU A 128 -23.92 6.70 -25.29
C LEU A 128 -22.59 7.38 -24.90
N LEU A 129 -22.61 8.29 -23.94
CA LEU A 129 -21.39 8.93 -23.45
C LEU A 129 -20.46 7.93 -22.75
N VAL A 130 -21.01 6.97 -21.99
CA VAL A 130 -20.22 5.91 -21.35
C VAL A 130 -19.62 4.96 -22.40
N GLU A 131 -20.40 4.54 -23.40
CA GLU A 131 -19.94 3.69 -24.49
C GLU A 131 -18.86 4.37 -25.33
N GLU A 132 -19.05 5.65 -25.65
CA GLU A 132 -18.03 6.43 -26.34
C GLU A 132 -16.76 6.56 -25.51
N PHE A 133 -16.87 6.89 -24.22
CA PHE A 133 -15.72 6.99 -23.33
C PHE A 133 -14.94 5.67 -23.23
N TYR A 134 -15.65 4.55 -23.26
CA TYR A 134 -15.05 3.22 -23.25
C TYR A 134 -14.28 2.92 -24.55
N ASN A 135 -14.83 3.28 -25.71
CA ASN A 135 -14.31 2.95 -27.03
C ASN A 135 -13.30 3.96 -27.60
N SER A 136 -13.38 5.23 -27.20
CA SER A 136 -12.56 6.29 -27.75
C SER A 136 -11.07 6.10 -27.39
N GLN A 137 -10.21 6.40 -28.36
CA GLN A 137 -8.75 6.46 -28.18
C GLN A 137 -8.25 7.91 -28.13
N SER A 138 -9.13 8.89 -28.35
CA SER A 138 -8.78 10.31 -28.33
C SER A 138 -8.65 10.81 -26.90
N PHE A 139 -7.50 11.35 -26.52
CA PHE A 139 -7.29 11.93 -25.19
C PHE A 139 -8.21 13.14 -24.96
N ASP A 140 -8.38 14.02 -25.96
CA ASP A 140 -9.22 15.21 -25.86
C ASP A 140 -10.69 14.84 -25.64
N GLU A 141 -11.21 13.88 -26.42
CA GLU A 141 -12.61 13.45 -26.27
C GLU A 141 -12.83 12.79 -24.90
N ARG A 142 -11.91 11.92 -24.48
CA ARG A 142 -12.00 11.27 -23.18
C ARG A 142 -11.86 12.26 -22.03
N TYR A 143 -11.02 13.27 -22.17
CA TYR A 143 -10.89 14.37 -21.21
C TYR A 143 -12.22 15.11 -21.05
N ASP A 144 -12.83 15.55 -22.15
CA ASP A 144 -14.12 16.26 -22.14
C ASP A 144 -15.23 15.41 -21.49
N LEU A 145 -15.28 14.12 -21.81
CA LEU A 145 -16.24 13.18 -21.24
C LEU A 145 -15.99 12.94 -19.73
N ALA A 146 -14.74 12.76 -19.32
CA ALA A 146 -14.38 12.56 -17.91
C ALA A 146 -14.75 13.77 -17.04
N VAL A 147 -14.51 14.99 -17.55
CA VAL A 147 -14.95 16.23 -16.89
C VAL A 147 -16.48 16.30 -16.83
N SER A 148 -17.17 15.90 -17.91
CA SER A 148 -18.64 15.85 -17.95
C SER A 148 -19.22 14.93 -16.87
N PHE A 149 -18.62 13.75 -16.65
CA PHE A 149 -19.06 12.83 -15.59
C PHE A 149 -18.94 13.43 -14.18
N ARG A 150 -17.98 14.33 -13.93
CA ARG A 150 -17.84 14.99 -12.61
C ARG A 150 -19.06 15.84 -12.26
N HIS A 151 -19.76 16.41 -13.24
CA HIS A 151 -20.94 17.23 -12.96
C HIS A 151 -22.09 16.41 -12.37
N PHE A 152 -22.14 15.09 -12.63
CA PHE A 152 -23.09 14.20 -11.99
C PHE A 152 -22.86 14.05 -10.47
N ALA A 153 -21.72 14.45 -9.92
CA ALA A 153 -21.49 14.46 -8.46
C ALA A 153 -22.48 15.32 -7.63
N HIS A 154 -23.31 16.12 -8.32
CA HIS A 154 -24.40 16.92 -7.75
C HIS A 154 -25.80 16.37 -8.07
N ASP A 155 -25.90 15.25 -8.77
CA ASP A 155 -27.14 14.55 -9.12
C ASP A 155 -27.11 13.13 -8.52
N MET A 156 -27.86 12.94 -7.43
CA MET A 156 -27.90 11.68 -6.71
C MET A 156 -28.39 10.52 -7.57
N GLU A 157 -29.39 10.76 -8.43
CA GLU A 157 -29.93 9.74 -9.31
C GLU A 157 -28.99 9.44 -10.48
N GLY A 158 -28.31 10.45 -11.02
CA GLY A 158 -27.26 10.28 -12.03
C GLY A 158 -26.04 9.51 -11.52
N ILE A 159 -25.61 9.78 -10.29
CA ILE A 159 -24.51 9.03 -9.63
C ILE A 159 -24.91 7.58 -9.37
N ALA A 160 -26.15 7.34 -8.93
CA ALA A 160 -26.67 5.98 -8.77
C ALA A 160 -26.70 5.25 -10.12
N TYR A 161 -27.15 5.92 -11.20
CA TYR A 161 -27.13 5.38 -12.55
C TYR A 161 -25.73 4.95 -13.01
N LEU A 162 -24.75 5.84 -12.87
CA LEU A 162 -23.35 5.55 -13.21
C LEU A 162 -22.76 4.42 -12.37
N SER A 163 -23.18 4.27 -11.10
CA SER A 163 -22.70 3.18 -10.24
C SER A 163 -23.23 1.81 -10.67
N ALA A 164 -24.47 1.77 -11.17
CA ALA A 164 -25.08 0.54 -11.69
C ALA A 164 -24.56 0.16 -13.09
N ASN A 165 -23.99 1.12 -13.84
CA ASN A 165 -23.44 0.89 -15.17
C ASN A 165 -22.08 0.15 -15.09
N LYS A 166 -22.09 -1.15 -15.39
CA LYS A 166 -20.89 -2.00 -15.34
C LYS A 166 -19.79 -1.54 -16.30
N THR A 167 -20.16 -1.07 -17.49
CA THR A 167 -19.19 -0.57 -18.48
C THR A 167 -18.43 0.62 -17.93
N PHE A 168 -19.12 1.57 -17.29
CA PHE A 168 -18.48 2.72 -16.66
C PHE A 168 -17.48 2.27 -15.58
N ILE A 169 -17.90 1.46 -14.61
CA ILE A 169 -17.02 0.99 -13.52
C ILE A 169 -15.82 0.21 -14.05
N ASN A 170 -16.03 -0.68 -15.02
CA ASN A 170 -14.93 -1.43 -15.65
C ASN A 170 -13.95 -0.51 -16.37
N THR A 171 -14.45 0.56 -16.98
CA THR A 171 -13.62 1.58 -17.64
C THR A 171 -12.76 2.33 -16.63
N VAL A 172 -13.34 2.73 -15.47
CA VAL A 172 -12.58 3.34 -14.37
C VAL A 172 -11.42 2.45 -13.95
N VAL A 173 -11.70 1.16 -13.69
CA VAL A 173 -10.67 0.19 -13.28
C VAL A 173 -9.59 0.04 -14.35
N ARG A 174 -9.98 -0.15 -15.61
CA ARG A 174 -9.06 -0.27 -16.76
C ARG A 174 -8.12 0.93 -16.87
N ASP A 175 -8.67 2.13 -16.83
CA ASP A 175 -7.91 3.36 -17.09
C ASP A 175 -6.97 3.70 -15.94
N VAL A 176 -7.38 3.43 -14.69
CA VAL A 176 -6.52 3.58 -13.52
C VAL A 176 -5.32 2.64 -13.63
N TYR A 177 -5.51 1.36 -13.97
CA TYR A 177 -4.41 0.43 -14.16
C TYR A 177 -3.49 0.84 -15.31
N ALA A 178 -4.04 1.23 -16.46
CA ALA A 178 -3.26 1.70 -17.61
C ALA A 178 -2.41 2.94 -17.26
N HIS A 179 -2.94 3.85 -16.45
CA HIS A 179 -2.19 5.00 -15.95
C HIS A 179 -1.06 4.60 -15.01
N LEU A 180 -1.32 3.68 -14.07
CA LEU A 180 -0.32 3.20 -13.11
C LEU A 180 0.79 2.40 -13.78
N GLU A 181 0.51 1.64 -14.83
CA GLU A 181 1.53 0.91 -15.59
C GLU A 181 2.63 1.85 -16.12
N LYS A 182 2.25 3.05 -16.57
CA LYS A 182 3.18 4.08 -17.06
C LYS A 182 3.82 4.92 -15.95
N HIS A 183 3.08 5.19 -14.88
CA HIS A 183 3.45 6.23 -13.90
C HIS A 183 3.66 5.71 -12.47
N ARG A 184 3.71 4.39 -12.23
CA ARG A 184 3.83 3.82 -10.88
C ARG A 184 5.04 4.35 -10.12
N ARG A 185 4.81 4.67 -8.86
CA ARG A 185 5.83 4.87 -7.84
C ARG A 185 6.22 3.52 -7.24
N VAL A 186 7.52 3.21 -7.26
CA VAL A 186 8.07 2.03 -6.58
C VAL A 186 8.83 2.51 -5.35
N CYS A 187 8.35 2.10 -4.18
CA CYS A 187 8.94 2.42 -2.90
C CYS A 187 9.83 1.25 -2.45
N GLN A 188 11.14 1.48 -2.32
CA GLN A 188 12.10 0.47 -1.88
C GLN A 188 12.63 0.80 -0.48
N PRO A 189 12.97 -0.21 0.33
CA PRO A 189 13.61 0.02 1.60
C PRO A 189 15.05 0.52 1.39
N LYS A 190 15.44 1.52 2.17
CA LYS A 190 16.80 2.06 2.19
C LYS A 190 17.22 2.26 3.63
N VAL A 191 18.40 1.81 4.01
CA VAL A 191 18.93 2.00 5.37
C VAL A 191 19.37 3.44 5.55
N ASP A 192 19.01 4.06 6.68
CA ASP A 192 19.49 5.38 7.07
C ASP A 192 20.87 5.28 7.72
N ILE A 193 21.91 5.21 6.87
CA ILE A 193 23.30 5.08 7.31
C ILE A 193 23.72 6.25 8.21
N GLN A 194 23.27 7.48 7.91
CA GLN A 194 23.61 8.66 8.73
C GLN A 194 23.01 8.59 10.14
N PHE A 195 21.79 8.03 10.26
CA PHE A 195 21.20 7.77 11.56
C PHE A 195 22.00 6.72 12.35
N ILE A 196 22.39 5.63 11.69
CA ILE A 196 23.20 4.56 12.30
C ILE A 196 24.55 5.09 12.77
N GLU A 197 25.28 5.84 11.93
CA GLU A 197 26.59 6.40 12.29
C GLU A 197 26.51 7.31 13.53
N LYS A 198 25.48 8.17 13.60
CA LYS A 198 25.21 9.01 14.77
C LYS A 198 24.89 8.19 16.02
N LEU A 199 24.15 7.10 15.84
CA LEU A 199 23.76 6.19 16.92
C LEU A 199 24.97 5.43 17.47
N SER A 200 25.82 4.88 16.58
CA SER A 200 27.05 4.16 16.93
C SER A 200 28.06 5.07 17.65
N ALA A 201 28.32 6.27 17.11
CA ALA A 201 29.24 7.24 17.74
C ALA A 201 28.77 7.66 19.15
N LYS A 202 27.45 7.69 19.38
CA LYS A 202 26.85 8.05 20.67
C LYS A 202 26.84 6.89 21.65
N LEU A 203 26.77 5.63 21.19
CA LEU A 203 26.95 4.45 22.03
C LEU A 203 28.38 4.30 22.53
N GLU A 204 29.36 4.60 21.69
CA GLU A 204 30.77 4.66 22.10
C GLU A 204 30.98 5.72 23.19
N TYR A 205 30.28 6.85 23.10
CA TYR A 205 30.29 7.92 24.11
C TYR A 205 29.51 7.54 25.40
N LEU A 206 28.34 6.92 25.29
CA LEU A 206 27.50 6.50 26.42
C LEU A 206 28.07 5.30 27.20
N SER A 207 28.96 4.52 26.60
CA SER A 207 29.77 3.53 27.32
C SER A 207 30.72 4.18 28.34
N GLN A 208 30.92 5.52 28.25
CA GLN A 208 31.77 6.29 29.17
C GLN A 208 30.98 7.13 30.19
N GLU A 209 29.70 7.44 29.98
CA GLU A 209 28.88 8.18 30.97
C GLU A 209 27.43 7.65 31.12
N LYS A 210 27.04 7.42 32.38
CA LYS A 210 25.68 7.04 32.80
C LYS A 210 24.75 8.26 32.73
N ASP A 211 24.17 8.55 31.57
CA ASP A 211 23.08 9.55 31.53
C ASP A 211 21.79 9.04 30.85
N LYS A 212 20.69 9.15 31.60
CA LYS A 212 19.38 8.54 31.31
C LYS A 212 18.43 9.45 30.52
N ARG A 213 18.71 10.75 30.43
CA ARG A 213 17.71 11.75 29.99
C ARG A 213 17.60 11.98 28.48
N THR A 214 18.56 11.50 27.68
CA THR A 214 18.58 11.74 26.22
C THR A 214 17.90 10.64 25.39
N ARG A 215 17.44 9.54 26.02
CA ARG A 215 16.76 8.43 25.33
C ARG A 215 15.37 8.82 24.78
N ASP A 216 14.70 9.80 25.39
CA ASP A 216 13.26 10.05 25.16
C ASP A 216 12.92 10.77 23.84
N LEU A 217 13.84 11.56 23.26
CA LEU A 217 13.60 12.29 22.00
C LEU A 217 13.86 11.44 20.74
N GLU A 218 14.81 10.49 20.80
CA GLU A 218 15.11 9.57 19.68
C GLU A 218 14.19 8.34 19.69
N THR A 219 13.69 7.92 20.86
CA THR A 219 12.62 6.91 20.94
C THR A 219 11.30 7.39 20.37
N GLN A 220 11.07 8.70 20.24
CA GLN A 220 9.94 9.23 19.45
C GLN A 220 10.10 8.99 17.94
N ARG A 221 11.33 9.01 17.40
CA ARG A 221 11.60 8.67 15.98
C ARG A 221 11.32 7.18 15.73
N LEU A 222 11.73 6.33 16.67
CA LEU A 222 11.50 4.88 16.66
C LEU A 222 10.06 4.49 17.05
N TYR A 223 9.28 5.38 17.69
CA TYR A 223 7.91 5.08 18.17
C TYR A 223 6.95 4.70 17.05
N LYS A 224 7.09 5.32 15.87
CA LYS A 224 6.35 4.93 14.67
C LYS A 224 6.87 3.62 14.05
N ASP A 225 8.11 3.23 14.37
CA ASP A 225 8.78 2.00 13.93
C ASP A 225 8.57 0.84 14.92
N PHE A 226 7.67 1.00 15.91
CA PHE A 226 7.34 -0.04 16.89
C PHE A 226 5.91 -0.58 16.75
N PHE A 227 5.15 -0.20 15.72
CA PHE A 227 3.85 -0.82 15.44
C PHE A 227 4.00 -2.10 14.60
N PRO A 228 3.32 -3.22 14.93
CA PRO A 228 3.27 -4.39 14.05
C PRO A 228 2.90 -4.04 12.61
N MET A 229 3.37 -4.80 11.62
CA MET A 229 3.00 -4.59 10.21
C MET A 229 1.48 -4.58 10.02
N TRP A 230 0.77 -5.37 10.82
CA TRP A 230 -0.69 -5.51 10.77
C TRP A 230 -1.42 -4.77 11.89
N ALA A 231 -0.73 -3.90 12.65
CA ALA A 231 -1.37 -3.10 13.68
C ALA A 231 -1.99 -1.83 13.10
N TYR A 232 -3.29 -1.64 13.36
CA TYR A 232 -4.03 -0.43 13.01
C TYR A 232 -4.38 0.48 14.19
N GLU A 233 -3.86 0.14 15.37
CA GLU A 233 -3.93 0.98 16.57
C GLU A 233 -2.83 2.04 16.58
N THR A 234 -3.20 3.27 16.94
CA THR A 234 -2.27 4.25 17.51
C THR A 234 -2.34 4.10 19.02
N ALA A 235 -1.20 3.98 19.71
CA ALA A 235 -1.16 3.85 21.16
C ALA A 235 -1.99 4.94 21.86
N PRO A 236 -2.63 4.65 23.01
CA PRO A 236 -3.34 5.66 23.83
C PRO A 236 -2.45 6.85 24.26
N ASN A 237 -1.13 6.70 24.17
CA ASN A 237 -0.12 7.65 24.65
C ASN A 237 0.70 8.28 23.52
N SER A 238 0.06 8.78 22.45
CA SER A 238 0.75 9.67 21.51
C SER A 238 0.66 11.12 22.03
N PRO A 239 1.77 11.79 22.39
CA PRO A 239 1.76 13.22 22.64
C PRO A 239 1.87 13.94 21.30
N ILE A 240 0.79 13.94 20.51
CA ILE A 240 0.59 14.91 19.42
C ILE A 240 -0.87 15.40 19.50
N ARG A 241 -1.19 16.12 20.56
CA ARG A 241 -1.92 17.37 20.38
C ARG A 241 -0.87 18.40 20.00
N SER A 242 -0.71 18.64 18.71
CA SER A 242 -0.22 19.94 18.26
C SER A 242 -1.08 21.00 18.95
N ASN A 243 -0.41 21.92 19.63
CA ASN A 243 -1.02 23.11 20.23
C ASN A 243 -1.72 23.91 19.13
N THR A 244 -2.99 23.62 18.89
CA THR A 244 -3.97 24.60 18.46
C THR A 244 -4.86 24.89 19.66
N SER A 245 -4.81 26.15 20.08
CA SER A 245 -5.63 26.75 21.13
C SER A 245 -7.10 26.31 20.99
N PRO A 246 -7.80 26.00 22.10
CA PRO A 246 -9.20 25.61 22.03
C PRO A 246 -10.06 26.83 21.68
N ASN A 247 -10.71 26.82 20.51
CA ASN A 247 -11.80 27.75 20.23
C ASN A 247 -13.13 27.06 20.64
N PRO A 248 -14.00 27.70 21.43
CA PRO A 248 -15.00 27.00 22.22
C PRO A 248 -16.38 26.99 21.55
N TYR A 249 -16.60 26.31 20.42
CA TYR A 249 -17.97 26.04 19.95
C TYR A 249 -18.04 24.77 19.09
N GLY A 250 -18.86 23.80 19.52
CA GLY A 250 -19.59 22.92 18.58
C GLY A 250 -19.28 21.42 18.62
N THR A 251 -19.46 20.76 19.76
CA THR A 251 -19.80 19.33 19.83
C THR A 251 -21.20 19.11 19.22
N TYR A 252 -21.36 18.22 18.24
CA TYR A 252 -22.68 17.66 17.94
C TYR A 252 -22.58 16.18 17.59
N SER A 253 -23.03 15.35 18.53
CA SER A 253 -23.56 14.01 18.28
C SER A 253 -25.05 14.10 17.87
N PRO A 254 -25.62 13.06 17.23
CA PRO A 254 -26.83 13.17 16.43
C PRO A 254 -28.09 12.96 17.26
N VAL A 255 -29.17 13.68 16.94
CA VAL A 255 -30.52 13.41 17.43
C VAL A 255 -31.50 13.44 16.25
N TYR A 256 -32.23 12.34 16.08
CA TYR A 256 -33.37 12.21 15.17
C TYR A 256 -34.59 13.02 15.66
N GLY A 257 -35.42 13.52 14.74
CA GLY A 257 -36.86 13.75 15.01
C GLY A 257 -37.51 15.00 14.42
N LEU A 258 -38.23 14.80 13.30
CA LEU A 258 -39.54 15.35 12.91
C LEU A 258 -39.82 16.88 12.83
N SER A 259 -40.31 17.26 11.64
CA SER A 259 -41.49 18.13 11.36
C SER A 259 -41.21 19.35 10.46
N SER A 260 -41.90 19.41 9.31
CA SER A 260 -42.19 20.65 8.56
C SER A 260 -43.19 21.53 9.34
N PRO A 261 -43.25 22.85 9.07
CA PRO A 261 -44.39 23.37 8.29
C PRO A 261 -44.04 24.56 7.37
N MET A 262 -45.08 25.07 6.70
CA MET A 262 -45.11 25.85 5.46
C MET A 262 -44.80 27.36 5.56
N ALA A 263 -44.41 27.90 4.39
CA ALA A 263 -44.65 29.21 3.77
C ALA A 263 -44.99 30.46 4.60
N SER A 264 -44.20 31.53 4.37
CA SER A 264 -44.73 32.90 4.19
C SER A 264 -43.69 33.83 3.55
N SER A 265 -44.12 34.57 2.53
CA SER A 265 -43.41 35.59 1.77
C SER A 265 -43.54 36.99 2.40
N SER A 266 -42.45 37.77 2.48
CA SER A 266 -42.42 39.23 2.24
C SER A 266 -41.05 39.90 2.49
N ILE A 267 -40.49 40.47 1.42
CA ILE A 267 -39.85 41.80 1.25
C ILE A 267 -39.18 42.47 2.49
N GLY A 268 -37.91 42.86 2.34
CA GLY A 268 -37.30 43.92 3.15
C GLY A 268 -35.77 43.93 3.15
N SER A 269 -35.19 44.79 2.32
CA SER A 269 -33.75 45.07 2.24
C SER A 269 -33.19 45.80 3.47
N SER A 270 -32.12 45.26 4.05
CA SER A 270 -31.12 46.04 4.81
C SER A 270 -29.88 45.17 5.10
N SER A 271 -28.73 45.54 4.54
CA SER A 271 -27.41 45.00 4.91
C SER A 271 -27.04 45.46 6.33
N PRO A 272 -26.43 44.61 7.16
CA PRO A 272 -25.02 44.84 7.54
C PRO A 272 -24.28 43.51 7.87
N PRO A 273 -23.08 43.56 8.49
CA PRO A 273 -21.78 43.85 7.91
C PRO A 273 -20.94 42.56 7.69
N GLN A 274 -19.83 42.71 6.96
CA GLN A 274 -18.81 41.69 6.78
C GLN A 274 -18.32 41.11 8.11
N SER A 275 -18.46 39.79 8.28
CA SER A 275 -17.65 38.99 9.20
C SER A 275 -16.94 37.92 8.38
N SER A 276 -15.61 38.01 8.35
CA SER A 276 -14.66 37.10 7.73
C SER A 276 -14.89 35.64 8.18
N GLY A 277 -15.32 34.80 7.24
CA GLY A 277 -15.44 33.35 7.41
C GLY A 277 -14.81 32.63 6.23
N PHE A 278 -13.86 31.74 6.53
CA PHE A 278 -13.15 30.86 5.61
C PHE A 278 -14.09 30.16 4.62
N GLY A 279 -14.00 30.53 3.34
CA GLY A 279 -14.58 29.80 2.23
C GLY A 279 -13.46 29.35 1.30
N HIS A 280 -13.17 28.05 1.26
CA HIS A 280 -12.45 27.44 0.15
C HIS A 280 -13.35 27.55 -1.09
N GLY A 281 -13.22 28.67 -1.80
CA GLY A 281 -13.61 28.76 -3.18
C GLY A 281 -12.64 27.94 -4.02
N THR A 282 -13.19 26.99 -4.78
CA THR A 282 -12.51 26.27 -5.86
C THR A 282 -12.14 27.29 -6.95
N ALA A 283 -11.09 28.07 -6.70
CA ALA A 283 -10.44 28.89 -7.71
C ALA A 283 -9.49 27.98 -8.48
N ILE A 284 -9.96 27.46 -9.61
CA ILE A 284 -9.07 26.93 -10.64
C ILE A 284 -8.23 28.12 -11.11
N SER A 285 -6.92 28.01 -10.88
CA SER A 285 -5.91 28.94 -11.38
C SER A 285 -5.96 28.95 -12.90
N LEU A 286 -6.67 29.92 -13.48
CA LEU A 286 -6.58 30.25 -14.89
C LEU A 286 -5.25 30.98 -15.11
N CYS A 287 -4.18 30.23 -15.40
CA CYS A 287 -2.95 30.79 -15.92
C CYS A 287 -3.17 31.20 -17.38
N GLY A 288 -3.60 32.46 -17.59
CA GLY A 288 -3.36 33.19 -18.81
C GLY A 288 -2.19 34.14 -18.55
N SER A 289 -0.96 33.67 -18.76
CA SER A 289 0.20 34.55 -18.89
C SER A 289 0.41 34.81 -20.37
N ASP A 290 0.27 36.08 -20.77
CA ASP A 290 0.75 36.59 -22.05
C ASP A 290 2.24 36.25 -22.16
N VAL A 291 2.61 35.48 -23.18
CA VAL A 291 4.01 35.24 -23.55
C VAL A 291 4.19 35.77 -24.96
N ASP A 292 4.99 36.82 -25.07
CA ASP A 292 5.51 37.34 -26.33
C ASP A 292 6.23 36.21 -27.09
N VAL A 293 5.94 36.14 -28.38
CA VAL A 293 6.46 35.15 -29.32
C VAL A 293 7.97 35.35 -29.48
N ASP A 294 8.76 34.36 -29.07
CA ASP A 294 10.15 34.21 -29.51
C ASP A 294 10.30 32.82 -30.14
N ASP A 295 10.64 32.81 -31.43
CA ASP A 295 10.73 31.63 -32.30
C ASP A 295 11.91 30.74 -31.89
N GLN A 296 11.62 29.54 -31.38
CA GLN A 296 12.55 28.40 -31.37
C GLN A 296 11.83 27.09 -31.68
N PRO A 297 12.51 26.12 -32.33
CA PRO A 297 11.85 25.05 -33.07
C PRO A 297 11.10 24.03 -32.20
N ASP A 298 9.91 23.67 -32.67
CA ASP A 298 8.91 22.81 -32.04
C ASP A 298 9.34 21.34 -31.86
N GLU A 299 9.60 20.94 -30.61
CA GLU A 299 9.12 19.71 -29.91
C GLU A 299 9.75 19.67 -28.49
N PRO A 300 8.97 19.77 -27.38
CA PRO A 300 8.23 18.64 -26.81
C PRO A 300 6.93 19.02 -26.04
N ILE A 301 6.17 20.02 -26.50
CA ILE A 301 5.02 20.59 -25.75
C ILE A 301 3.79 19.65 -25.73
N VAL A 302 3.56 18.89 -26.81
CA VAL A 302 2.38 17.99 -26.95
C VAL A 302 2.41 16.85 -25.92
N LYS A 303 3.59 16.23 -25.71
CA LYS A 303 3.75 15.10 -24.77
C LYS A 303 3.51 15.48 -23.31
N GLU A 304 3.68 16.74 -22.94
CA GLU A 304 3.42 17.21 -21.57
C GLU A 304 1.93 17.49 -21.33
N ASN A 305 1.22 18.02 -22.34
CA ASN A 305 -0.22 18.23 -22.28
C ASN A 305 -0.99 16.91 -22.21
N ASP A 306 -0.61 15.92 -23.02
CA ASP A 306 -1.25 14.59 -23.00
C ASP A 306 -1.11 13.93 -21.61
N LYS A 307 0.06 14.05 -20.98
CA LYS A 307 0.29 13.55 -19.60
C LYS A 307 -0.60 14.25 -18.58
N LYS A 308 -0.76 15.58 -18.70
CA LYS A 308 -1.65 16.37 -17.81
C LYS A 308 -3.12 15.97 -18.02
N GLN A 309 -3.53 15.76 -19.26
CA GLN A 309 -4.89 15.31 -19.60
C GLN A 309 -5.15 13.88 -19.09
N GLU A 310 -4.26 12.93 -19.33
CA GLU A 310 -4.35 11.55 -18.84
C GLU A 310 -4.50 11.50 -17.32
N LYS A 311 -3.68 12.29 -16.60
CA LYS A 311 -3.79 12.46 -15.14
C LYS A 311 -5.16 13.00 -14.73
N THR A 312 -5.66 14.03 -15.43
CA THR A 312 -6.95 14.65 -15.11
C THR A 312 -8.12 13.70 -15.38
N ILE A 313 -8.05 12.87 -16.42
CA ILE A 313 -9.04 11.83 -16.70
C ILE A 313 -9.15 10.89 -15.49
N VAL A 314 -8.02 10.32 -15.03
CA VAL A 314 -7.99 9.39 -13.90
C VAL A 314 -8.49 10.02 -12.61
N GLU A 315 -8.07 11.25 -12.30
CA GLU A 315 -8.55 11.99 -11.12
C GLU A 315 -10.06 12.26 -11.19
N SER A 316 -10.58 12.58 -12.38
CA SER A 316 -12.01 12.79 -12.61
C SER A 316 -12.83 11.51 -12.41
N LEU A 317 -12.34 10.38 -12.93
CA LEU A 317 -12.99 9.08 -12.79
C LEU A 317 -13.02 8.61 -11.34
N LEU A 318 -11.89 8.69 -10.65
CA LEU A 318 -11.83 8.37 -9.23
C LEU A 318 -12.79 9.28 -8.45
N TYR A 319 -13.00 10.54 -8.90
CA TYR A 319 -13.77 11.55 -8.16
C TYR A 319 -15.24 11.15 -8.19
N VAL A 320 -15.71 10.78 -9.38
CA VAL A 320 -17.02 10.16 -9.56
C VAL A 320 -17.15 8.90 -8.70
N LEU A 321 -16.15 8.00 -8.70
CA LEU A 321 -16.16 6.78 -7.89
C LEU A 321 -16.28 7.06 -6.38
N THR A 322 -15.54 8.05 -5.87
CA THR A 322 -15.66 8.47 -4.47
C THR A 322 -17.03 9.04 -4.17
N ARG A 323 -17.61 9.84 -5.07
CA ARG A 323 -18.96 10.37 -4.89
C ARG A 323 -20.02 9.27 -4.95
N GLN A 324 -19.84 8.25 -5.79
CA GLN A 324 -20.70 7.06 -5.82
C GLN A 324 -20.67 6.32 -4.48
N SER A 325 -19.49 6.17 -3.86
CA SER A 325 -19.32 5.45 -2.59
C SER A 325 -20.03 6.09 -1.39
N HIS A 326 -20.38 7.38 -1.46
CA HIS A 326 -21.06 8.07 -0.35
C HIS A 326 -22.52 7.66 -0.15
N ASN A 327 -23.14 7.01 -1.13
CA ASN A 327 -24.50 6.50 -1.00
C ASN A 327 -24.47 4.98 -0.80
N GLU A 328 -25.02 4.52 0.31
CA GLU A 328 -25.04 3.10 0.68
C GLU A 328 -25.74 2.22 -0.37
N ALA A 329 -26.79 2.73 -1.02
CA ALA A 329 -27.49 2.01 -2.09
C ALA A 329 -26.57 1.68 -3.29
N ASN A 330 -25.57 2.53 -3.55
CA ASN A 330 -24.63 2.32 -4.64
C ASN A 330 -23.55 1.31 -4.29
N LEU A 331 -23.26 1.10 -2.99
CA LEU A 331 -22.18 0.21 -2.54
C LEU A 331 -22.39 -1.23 -3.02
N VAL A 332 -23.65 -1.66 -3.19
CA VAL A 332 -23.99 -2.97 -3.76
C VAL A 332 -23.36 -3.19 -5.15
N HIS A 333 -23.17 -2.13 -5.93
CA HIS A 333 -22.53 -2.19 -7.24
C HIS A 333 -21.00 -1.98 -7.18
N LEU A 334 -20.51 -1.28 -6.16
CA LEU A 334 -19.10 -0.93 -6.02
C LEU A 334 -18.27 -1.95 -5.25
N ILE A 335 -18.88 -2.74 -4.35
CA ILE A 335 -18.19 -3.77 -3.58
C ILE A 335 -17.89 -4.95 -4.50
N ARG A 336 -16.78 -4.80 -5.21
CA ARG A 336 -16.20 -5.76 -6.14
C ARG A 336 -14.70 -5.83 -5.88
N GLU A 337 -14.12 -7.00 -6.08
CA GLU A 337 -12.70 -7.23 -5.84
C GLU A 337 -11.81 -6.31 -6.67
N ASP A 338 -12.13 -6.15 -7.95
CA ASP A 338 -11.36 -5.34 -8.89
C ASP A 338 -11.40 -3.84 -8.58
N VAL A 339 -12.53 -3.34 -8.06
CA VAL A 339 -12.66 -1.94 -7.59
C VAL A 339 -11.83 -1.72 -6.33
N VAL A 340 -11.90 -2.64 -5.36
CA VAL A 340 -11.09 -2.57 -4.14
C VAL A 340 -9.60 -2.57 -4.47
N ASP A 341 -9.16 -3.52 -5.31
CA ASP A 341 -7.76 -3.62 -5.74
C ASP A 341 -7.31 -2.39 -6.53
N CYS A 342 -8.17 -1.87 -7.42
CA CYS A 342 -7.90 -0.66 -8.18
C CYS A 342 -7.61 0.53 -7.26
N VAL A 343 -8.46 0.77 -6.26
CA VAL A 343 -8.30 1.89 -5.32
C VAL A 343 -7.06 1.69 -4.44
N ILE A 344 -6.84 0.47 -3.92
CA ILE A 344 -5.65 0.15 -3.11
C ILE A 344 -4.37 0.37 -3.93
N THR A 345 -4.32 -0.16 -5.16
CA THR A 345 -3.16 -0.05 -6.05
C THR A 345 -2.89 1.42 -6.41
N TYR A 346 -3.93 2.20 -6.69
CA TYR A 346 -3.78 3.63 -6.96
C TYR A 346 -3.22 4.39 -5.75
N LEU A 347 -3.74 4.16 -4.55
CA LEU A 347 -3.21 4.80 -3.33
C LEU A 347 -1.75 4.39 -3.10
N ARG A 348 -1.43 3.11 -3.29
CA ARG A 348 -0.08 2.55 -3.08
C ARG A 348 0.95 3.11 -4.06
N HIS A 349 0.61 3.16 -5.35
CA HIS A 349 1.56 3.41 -6.43
C HIS A 349 1.37 4.75 -7.15
N GLY A 350 0.32 5.51 -6.83
CA GLY A 350 0.08 6.83 -7.39
C GLY A 350 1.18 7.83 -7.02
N GLN A 351 1.45 8.78 -7.93
CA GLN A 351 2.47 9.81 -7.70
C GLN A 351 1.99 10.95 -6.79
N ASN A 352 0.68 11.21 -6.74
CA ASN A 352 0.11 12.28 -5.93
C ASN A 352 -0.27 11.79 -4.53
N LEU A 353 -0.14 12.67 -3.53
CA LEU A 353 -0.57 12.46 -2.15
C LEU A 353 -2.07 12.70 -1.95
N ASP A 354 -2.85 12.68 -3.04
CA ASP A 354 -4.29 12.91 -2.97
C ASP A 354 -4.97 11.66 -2.42
N TYR A 355 -5.11 11.64 -1.09
CA TYR A 355 -5.67 10.50 -0.36
C TYR A 355 -7.19 10.43 -0.40
N TRP A 356 -7.87 11.33 -1.09
CA TRP A 356 -9.34 11.32 -1.13
C TRP A 356 -9.93 10.03 -1.75
N PRO A 357 -9.30 9.26 -2.67
CA PRO A 357 -9.82 7.97 -3.12
C PRO A 357 -9.90 6.93 -2.00
N SER A 358 -9.14 7.09 -0.90
CA SER A 358 -9.25 6.22 0.28
C SER A 358 -10.64 6.29 0.93
N ARG A 359 -11.41 7.36 0.66
CA ARG A 359 -12.79 7.46 1.11
C ARG A 359 -13.68 6.37 0.53
N VAL A 360 -13.39 5.87 -0.68
CA VAL A 360 -14.14 4.73 -1.26
C VAL A 360 -14.06 3.53 -0.32
N LEU A 361 -12.83 3.15 0.07
CA LEU A 361 -12.58 2.04 0.98
C LEU A 361 -13.18 2.30 2.37
N LEU A 362 -13.11 3.54 2.86
CA LEU A 362 -13.70 3.91 4.15
C LEU A 362 -15.23 3.82 4.13
N GLN A 363 -15.91 4.23 3.06
CA GLN A 363 -17.36 4.08 2.96
C GLN A 363 -17.78 2.62 2.82
N MET A 364 -17.01 1.80 2.08
CA MET A 364 -17.20 0.35 2.05
C MET A 364 -17.08 -0.24 3.45
N ALA A 365 -16.02 0.12 4.20
CA ALA A 365 -15.78 -0.35 5.56
C ALA A 365 -16.89 0.02 6.55
N LYS A 366 -17.61 1.14 6.33
CA LYS A 366 -18.77 1.59 7.14
C LYS A 366 -20.05 0.84 6.85
N SER A 367 -20.14 0.15 5.71
CA SER A 367 -21.37 -0.52 5.31
C SER A 367 -21.55 -1.81 6.09
N ARG A 368 -22.52 -1.81 7.01
CA ARG A 368 -22.92 -3.02 7.75
C ARG A 368 -23.64 -4.02 6.85
N GLY A 369 -24.42 -3.53 5.88
CA GLY A 369 -25.18 -4.38 4.96
C GLY A 369 -24.30 -5.26 4.07
N CYS A 370 -23.04 -4.88 3.87
CA CYS A 370 -22.10 -5.59 3.01
C CYS A 370 -20.96 -6.28 3.80
N LEU A 371 -21.09 -6.39 5.12
CA LEU A 371 -20.04 -6.95 5.98
C LEU A 371 -19.63 -8.36 5.55
N GLU A 372 -20.60 -9.24 5.26
CA GLU A 372 -20.33 -10.61 4.84
C GLU A 372 -19.53 -10.66 3.54
N GLN A 373 -19.94 -9.87 2.54
CA GLN A 373 -19.26 -9.79 1.25
C GLN A 373 -17.82 -9.26 1.39
N LEU A 374 -17.61 -8.27 2.27
CA LEU A 374 -16.27 -7.73 2.56
C LEU A 374 -15.37 -8.72 3.29
N ILE A 375 -15.92 -9.54 4.20
CA ILE A 375 -15.18 -10.63 4.82
C ILE A 375 -14.80 -11.69 3.78
N ASP A 376 -15.73 -12.04 2.89
CA ASP A 376 -15.55 -13.09 1.87
C ASP A 376 -14.46 -12.77 0.86
N MET A 377 -14.39 -11.50 0.45
CA MET A 377 -13.34 -11.01 -0.43
C MET A 377 -12.03 -10.67 0.29
N GLU A 378 -11.95 -10.96 1.61
CA GLU A 378 -10.79 -10.68 2.46
C GLU A 378 -10.34 -9.22 2.43
N PHE A 379 -11.32 -8.31 2.51
CA PHE A 379 -11.10 -6.88 2.48
C PHE A 379 -10.00 -6.43 3.46
N HIS A 380 -10.01 -6.97 4.68
CA HIS A 380 -8.99 -6.67 5.69
C HIS A 380 -7.57 -7.05 5.24
N THR A 381 -7.37 -8.27 4.73
CA THR A 381 -6.06 -8.72 4.22
C THR A 381 -5.59 -7.84 3.07
N ARG A 382 -6.49 -7.49 2.13
CA ARG A 382 -6.16 -6.58 1.01
C ARG A 382 -5.70 -5.20 1.50
N VAL A 383 -6.41 -4.61 2.47
CA VAL A 383 -6.04 -3.29 3.03
C VAL A 383 -4.74 -3.39 3.85
N LEU A 384 -4.55 -4.47 4.60
CA LEU A 384 -3.34 -4.70 5.39
C LEU A 384 -2.11 -4.81 4.49
N THR A 385 -2.14 -5.67 3.48
CA THR A 385 -1.00 -5.91 2.58
C THR A 385 -0.80 -4.77 1.59
N GLY A 386 -1.87 -4.17 1.09
CA GLY A 386 -1.83 -3.14 0.06
C GLY A 386 -1.56 -1.73 0.60
N LEU A 387 -2.02 -1.40 1.81
CA LEU A 387 -1.87 -0.04 2.37
C LEU A 387 -1.08 0.01 3.67
N CYS A 388 -1.31 -0.94 4.59
CA CYS A 388 -0.69 -0.89 5.92
C CYS A 388 0.77 -1.35 5.91
N ALA A 389 1.09 -2.38 5.13
CA ALA A 389 2.45 -2.82 4.89
C ALA A 389 3.27 -1.68 4.27
N VAL A 390 4.41 -1.39 4.88
CA VAL A 390 5.30 -0.31 4.43
C VAL A 390 6.57 -0.93 3.87
N PRO A 391 6.63 -1.24 2.56
CA PRO A 391 7.83 -1.69 1.86
C PRO A 391 9.10 -0.90 2.15
N CYS A 392 9.01 0.41 2.37
CA CYS A 392 10.20 1.19 2.77
C CYS A 392 10.76 0.80 4.14
N ARG A 393 9.96 0.21 5.03
CA ARG A 393 10.29 -0.14 6.42
C ARG A 393 10.60 -1.63 6.62
N MET A 394 10.81 -2.37 5.54
CA MET A 394 11.14 -3.79 5.59
C MET A 394 12.61 -4.04 5.96
N LEU A 395 13.39 -2.97 6.18
CA LEU A 395 14.73 -3.03 6.71
C LEU A 395 14.80 -2.40 8.11
N LYS A 396 15.68 -2.94 8.94
CA LYS A 396 16.11 -2.30 10.19
C LYS A 396 16.65 -0.90 9.87
N TYR A 397 16.27 0.11 10.66
CA TYR A 397 16.71 1.50 10.49
C TYR A 397 16.43 2.11 9.11
N SER A 398 15.30 1.73 8.50
CA SER A 398 14.89 2.28 7.22
C SER A 398 14.68 3.80 7.24
N GLN A 399 15.00 4.46 6.11
CA GLN A 399 14.61 5.83 5.85
C GLN A 399 13.09 5.99 5.84
N LYS A 400 12.61 7.13 6.36
CA LYS A 400 11.18 7.46 6.35
C LYS A 400 10.70 7.74 4.93
N CYS A 401 9.47 7.33 4.64
CA CYS A 401 8.81 7.57 3.36
C CYS A 401 7.40 8.12 3.63
N ASP A 402 7.23 9.44 3.47
CA ASP A 402 5.97 10.13 3.79
C ASP A 402 4.78 9.55 3.03
N HIS A 403 5.00 9.11 1.79
CA HIS A 403 3.98 8.46 0.97
C HIS A 403 3.49 7.14 1.57
N CYS A 404 4.42 6.25 1.94
CA CYS A 404 4.06 4.98 2.55
C CYS A 404 3.48 5.19 3.96
N GLU A 405 3.95 6.18 4.71
CA GLU A 405 3.37 6.55 6.00
C GLU A 405 1.92 7.01 5.84
N GLY A 406 1.64 7.90 4.89
CA GLY A 406 0.27 8.36 4.60
C GLY A 406 -0.65 7.24 4.12
N CYS A 407 -0.16 6.34 3.24
CA CYS A 407 -0.92 5.14 2.85
C CYS A 407 -1.25 4.25 4.05
N SER A 408 -0.26 4.01 4.91
CA SER A 408 -0.42 3.17 6.10
C SER A 408 -1.39 3.80 7.09
N GLU A 409 -1.33 5.11 7.33
CA GLU A 409 -2.29 5.83 8.19
C GLU A 409 -3.73 5.69 7.68
N ARG A 410 -3.96 5.79 6.36
CA ARG A 410 -5.29 5.59 5.75
C ARG A 410 -5.75 4.14 5.80
N GLY A 411 -4.86 3.19 5.53
CA GLY A 411 -5.15 1.77 5.68
C GLY A 411 -5.59 1.46 7.11
N ARG A 412 -4.90 2.01 8.11
CA ARG A 412 -5.27 1.88 9.52
C ARG A 412 -6.64 2.48 9.85
N GLU A 413 -6.96 3.64 9.28
CA GLU A 413 -8.28 4.27 9.43
C GLU A 413 -9.41 3.39 8.89
N VAL A 414 -9.24 2.85 7.67
CA VAL A 414 -10.19 1.93 7.03
C VAL A 414 -10.37 0.65 7.86
N LEU A 415 -9.27 0.04 8.32
CA LEU A 415 -9.33 -1.18 9.13
C LEU A 415 -9.95 -0.95 10.49
N ARG A 416 -9.72 0.19 11.13
CA ARG A 416 -10.34 0.51 12.42
C ARG A 416 -11.85 0.57 12.32
N GLU A 417 -12.35 1.21 11.26
CA GLU A 417 -13.78 1.28 11.00
C GLU A 417 -14.36 -0.11 10.70
N PHE A 418 -13.73 -0.86 9.80
CA PHE A 418 -14.16 -2.21 9.45
C PHE A 418 -14.17 -3.16 10.64
N ALA A 419 -13.08 -3.16 11.43
CA ALA A 419 -12.94 -3.96 12.64
C ALA A 419 -14.03 -3.65 13.67
N SER A 420 -14.47 -2.39 13.79
CA SER A 420 -15.55 -2.02 14.71
C SER A 420 -16.89 -2.71 14.37
N HIS A 421 -17.12 -3.05 13.10
CA HIS A 421 -18.29 -3.78 12.66
C HIS A 421 -18.10 -5.30 12.77
N VAL A 422 -16.89 -5.79 12.52
CA VAL A 422 -16.54 -7.21 12.70
C VAL A 422 -16.58 -7.62 14.17
N ASP A 423 -16.08 -6.77 15.09
CA ASP A 423 -16.12 -6.96 16.55
C ASP A 423 -17.52 -6.73 17.16
N SER A 424 -18.55 -6.60 16.31
CA SER A 424 -19.95 -6.63 16.76
C SER A 424 -20.42 -8.07 17.00
N LYS A 425 -21.49 -8.25 17.76
CA LYS A 425 -22.12 -9.58 17.96
C LYS A 425 -22.45 -10.28 16.64
N PHE A 426 -22.91 -9.51 15.66
CA PHE A 426 -23.25 -10.03 14.33
C PHE A 426 -22.00 -10.51 13.59
N GLY A 427 -21.00 -9.64 13.40
CA GLY A 427 -19.75 -9.97 12.71
C GLY A 427 -18.99 -11.13 13.37
N HIS A 428 -18.92 -11.13 14.70
CA HIS A 428 -18.30 -12.22 15.46
C HIS A 428 -19.04 -13.55 15.26
N SER A 429 -20.38 -13.55 15.36
CA SER A 429 -21.17 -14.77 15.16
C SER A 429 -21.00 -15.36 13.76
N PHE A 430 -20.91 -14.51 12.73
CA PHE A 430 -20.66 -14.93 11.35
C PHE A 430 -19.30 -15.62 11.21
N LEU A 431 -18.25 -15.04 11.78
CA LEU A 431 -16.91 -15.63 11.75
C LEU A 431 -16.83 -16.94 12.55
N LEU A 432 -17.51 -17.05 13.70
CA LEU A 432 -17.55 -18.28 14.48
C LEU A 432 -18.23 -19.45 13.73
N ILE A 433 -19.29 -19.18 12.97
CA ILE A 433 -19.94 -20.19 12.13
C ILE A 433 -18.95 -20.71 11.09
N ARG A 434 -18.15 -19.83 10.48
CA ARG A 434 -17.13 -20.21 9.49
C ARG A 434 -15.93 -20.93 10.10
N LEU A 435 -15.52 -20.53 11.30
CA LEU A 435 -14.45 -21.20 12.05
C LEU A 435 -14.81 -22.67 12.35
N ARG A 436 -16.10 -23.00 12.45
CA ARG A 436 -16.59 -24.36 12.71
C ARG A 436 -16.83 -25.19 11.44
N LYS A 437 -16.57 -24.65 10.25
CA LYS A 437 -16.71 -25.42 9.00
C LYS A 437 -15.56 -26.43 8.88
N ASP A 438 -15.86 -27.59 8.29
CA ASP A 438 -14.86 -28.64 8.03
C ASP A 438 -13.88 -28.27 6.89
N GLU A 439 -14.28 -27.32 6.03
CA GLU A 439 -13.45 -26.85 4.93
C GLU A 439 -12.23 -26.06 5.45
N PHE A 440 -11.04 -26.62 5.22
CA PHE A 440 -9.76 -26.08 5.68
C PHE A 440 -9.56 -24.58 5.38
N LEU A 441 -9.78 -24.18 4.11
CA LEU A 441 -9.56 -22.80 3.67
C LEU A 441 -10.52 -21.84 4.35
N THR A 442 -11.83 -22.14 4.35
CA THR A 442 -12.84 -21.28 4.97
C THR A 442 -12.62 -21.13 6.48
N ARG A 443 -12.26 -22.22 7.16
CA ARG A 443 -11.91 -22.21 8.58
C ARG A 443 -10.67 -21.35 8.86
N THR A 444 -9.62 -21.50 8.06
CA THR A 444 -8.36 -20.75 8.22
C THR A 444 -8.56 -19.26 7.94
N LYS A 445 -9.30 -18.89 6.87
CA LYS A 445 -9.68 -17.49 6.58
C LYS A 445 -10.45 -16.85 7.73
N ALA A 446 -11.39 -17.58 8.33
CA ALA A 446 -12.15 -17.10 9.48
C ALA A 446 -11.24 -16.87 10.71
N ALA A 447 -10.30 -17.80 10.97
CA ALA A 447 -9.33 -17.66 12.04
C ALA A 447 -8.40 -16.45 11.84
N ILE A 448 -7.92 -16.22 10.62
CA ILE A 448 -7.13 -15.03 10.23
C ILE A 448 -7.91 -13.75 10.55
N ALA A 449 -9.17 -13.67 10.09
CA ALA A 449 -10.02 -12.50 10.31
C ALA A 449 -10.30 -12.26 11.81
N ILE A 450 -10.57 -13.31 12.58
CA ILE A 450 -10.78 -13.21 14.03
C ILE A 450 -9.53 -12.66 14.72
N VAL A 451 -8.36 -13.24 14.44
CA VAL A 451 -7.10 -12.82 15.07
C VAL A 451 -6.74 -11.40 14.65
N ALA A 452 -6.89 -11.03 13.38
CA ALA A 452 -6.51 -9.70 12.89
C ALA A 452 -7.47 -8.58 13.31
N LEU A 453 -8.79 -8.84 13.42
CA LEU A 453 -9.80 -7.78 13.55
C LEU A 453 -10.46 -7.67 14.93
N ILE A 454 -10.56 -8.75 15.70
CA ILE A 454 -11.30 -8.76 16.98
C ILE A 454 -10.36 -8.42 18.15
N ARG A 455 -10.72 -7.45 18.99
CA ARG A 455 -9.80 -6.85 19.98
C ARG A 455 -10.06 -7.17 21.44
N ASP A 456 -11.18 -6.76 22.03
CA ASP A 456 -11.24 -6.68 23.51
C ASP A 456 -12.40 -7.42 24.19
N HIS A 457 -13.61 -7.45 23.64
CA HIS A 457 -14.74 -8.08 24.36
C HIS A 457 -14.82 -9.60 24.19
N PHE A 458 -14.26 -10.16 23.11
CA PHE A 458 -14.30 -11.59 22.82
C PHE A 458 -12.94 -12.30 22.93
N ARG A 459 -11.81 -11.58 22.84
CA ARG A 459 -10.48 -12.15 23.16
C ARG A 459 -10.35 -12.50 24.64
N SER A 460 -10.98 -11.72 25.53
CA SER A 460 -11.06 -12.01 26.96
C SER A 460 -12.12 -13.08 27.31
N ALA A 461 -13.14 -13.25 26.45
CA ALA A 461 -14.11 -14.35 26.54
C ALA A 461 -13.56 -15.71 26.10
N TRP A 462 -12.31 -15.78 25.61
CA TRP A 462 -11.57 -17.03 25.35
C TRP A 462 -11.42 -17.95 26.57
N SER A 463 -11.80 -17.50 27.76
CA SER A 463 -11.94 -18.38 28.91
C SER A 463 -13.17 -19.32 28.83
N LEU A 464 -14.04 -19.26 27.82
CA LEU A 464 -15.36 -19.90 27.89
C LEU A 464 -15.58 -21.02 26.87
N SER A 465 -14.95 -22.16 27.16
CA SER A 465 -15.57 -23.47 27.45
C SER A 465 -14.59 -24.57 27.11
N ALA A 466 -14.46 -25.59 27.97
CA ALA A 466 -13.46 -26.66 27.89
C ALA A 466 -13.55 -27.58 26.65
N SER A 467 -14.29 -27.18 25.59
CA SER A 467 -14.63 -28.02 24.44
C SER A 467 -14.55 -27.34 23.07
N GLN A 468 -14.07 -26.10 22.93
CA GLN A 468 -13.93 -25.44 21.61
C GLN A 468 -12.50 -24.96 21.36
N GLN A 469 -11.95 -25.30 20.18
CA GLN A 469 -10.64 -24.81 19.72
C GLN A 469 -10.69 -23.28 19.52
N SER A 470 -9.64 -22.60 19.96
CA SER A 470 -9.51 -21.16 19.80
C SER A 470 -9.07 -20.81 18.36
N ALA A 471 -9.31 -19.58 17.90
CA ALA A 471 -8.86 -19.18 16.56
C ALA A 471 -7.33 -19.25 16.40
N LEU A 472 -6.56 -18.99 17.44
CA LEU A 472 -5.09 -19.11 17.40
C LEU A 472 -4.66 -20.57 17.35
N ASP A 473 -5.34 -21.47 18.08
CA ASP A 473 -5.08 -22.91 17.98
C ASP A 473 -5.36 -23.40 16.56
N VAL A 474 -6.46 -22.96 15.93
CA VAL A 474 -6.75 -23.27 14.52
C VAL A 474 -5.64 -22.78 13.59
N LEU A 475 -5.09 -21.58 13.82
CA LEU A 475 -3.98 -21.07 12.99
C LEU A 475 -2.68 -21.88 13.19
N PHE A 476 -2.36 -22.30 14.42
CA PHE A 476 -1.21 -23.16 14.69
C PHE A 476 -1.39 -24.56 14.11
N ASP A 477 -2.58 -25.15 14.24
CA ASP A 477 -2.93 -26.44 13.66
C ASP A 477 -2.82 -26.39 12.13
N SER A 478 -3.33 -25.31 11.50
CA SER A 478 -3.20 -25.08 10.07
C SER A 478 -1.73 -24.94 9.63
N LEU A 479 -0.89 -24.20 10.36
CA LEU A 479 0.55 -24.12 10.05
C LEU A 479 1.23 -25.48 10.19
N HIS A 480 0.92 -26.24 11.24
CA HIS A 480 1.46 -27.57 11.44
C HIS A 480 1.08 -28.52 10.29
N GLU A 481 -0.18 -28.52 9.88
CA GLU A 481 -0.68 -29.30 8.74
C GLU A 481 0.02 -28.91 7.43
N MET A 482 0.19 -27.60 7.18
CA MET A 482 0.88 -27.07 6.00
C MET A 482 2.37 -27.46 5.94
N LEU A 483 3.06 -27.48 7.09
CA LEU A 483 4.52 -27.68 7.15
C LEU A 483 4.94 -29.15 7.29
N LYS A 484 3.97 -30.06 7.49
CA LYS A 484 4.24 -31.49 7.74
C LYS A 484 4.87 -32.20 6.54
N SER A 485 4.49 -31.84 5.33
CA SER A 485 5.01 -32.42 4.09
C SER A 485 5.12 -31.38 2.99
N GLU A 486 6.07 -31.57 2.06
CA GLU A 486 6.23 -30.67 0.90
C GLU A 486 4.97 -30.63 0.02
N GLU A 487 4.29 -31.77 -0.16
CA GLU A 487 3.01 -31.84 -0.87
C GLU A 487 1.93 -30.99 -0.17
N GLY A 488 1.84 -31.06 1.16
CA GLY A 488 0.91 -30.25 1.94
C GLY A 488 1.22 -28.77 1.86
N PHE A 489 2.50 -28.41 1.82
CA PHE A 489 2.95 -27.03 1.67
C PHE A 489 2.55 -26.43 0.33
N GLU A 490 2.84 -27.13 -0.77
CA GLU A 490 2.50 -26.65 -2.11
C GLU A 490 0.99 -26.68 -2.39
N GLN A 491 0.23 -27.56 -1.73
CA GLN A 491 -1.23 -27.60 -1.87
C GLN A 491 -1.93 -26.53 -1.03
N ASN A 492 -1.50 -26.29 0.22
CA ASN A 492 -2.25 -25.48 1.19
C ASN A 492 -1.55 -24.16 1.58
N ALA A 493 -0.23 -24.15 1.70
CA ALA A 493 0.50 -22.98 2.19
C ALA A 493 0.60 -21.88 1.14
N THR A 494 0.81 -22.26 -0.13
CA THR A 494 1.00 -21.34 -1.27
C THR A 494 -0.31 -20.81 -1.86
N ILE A 495 -1.46 -21.29 -1.39
CA ILE A 495 -2.79 -20.81 -1.83
C ILE A 495 -2.86 -19.30 -1.67
N GLN A 496 -3.17 -18.60 -2.75
CA GLN A 496 -3.53 -17.19 -2.70
C GLN A 496 -5.03 -17.07 -2.49
N THR A 497 -5.43 -16.33 -1.47
CA THR A 497 -6.83 -16.25 -1.08
C THR A 497 -7.62 -15.22 -1.90
N TYR A 498 -6.90 -14.33 -2.60
CA TYR A 498 -7.36 -13.44 -3.65
C TYR A 498 -6.25 -13.25 -4.72
N LYS A 499 -6.63 -12.73 -5.90
CA LYS A 499 -5.72 -12.57 -7.04
C LYS A 499 -4.50 -11.70 -6.70
N ASN A 500 -3.30 -12.20 -6.96
CA ASN A 500 -2.02 -11.53 -6.66
C ASN A 500 -1.83 -11.20 -5.17
N GLY A 501 -2.53 -11.90 -4.27
CA GLY A 501 -2.40 -11.75 -2.83
C GLY A 501 -1.22 -12.54 -2.25
N PRO A 502 -0.91 -12.34 -0.96
CA PRO A 502 0.05 -13.18 -0.24
C PRO A 502 -0.47 -14.62 -0.14
N SER A 503 0.48 -15.54 0.02
CA SER A 503 0.20 -16.95 0.32
C SER A 503 -0.55 -17.10 1.65
N LEU A 504 -1.33 -18.16 1.79
CA LEU A 504 -2.11 -18.42 2.99
C LEU A 504 -1.22 -18.51 4.24
N CYS A 505 -0.06 -19.16 4.16
CA CYS A 505 0.88 -19.22 5.29
C CYS A 505 1.41 -17.83 5.68
N SER A 506 1.71 -16.96 4.70
CA SER A 506 2.12 -15.58 4.98
C SER A 506 1.00 -14.78 5.64
N GLN A 507 -0.26 -15.00 5.25
CA GLN A 507 -1.40 -14.37 5.91
C GLN A 507 -1.58 -14.82 7.36
N ILE A 508 -1.32 -16.10 7.66
CA ILE A 508 -1.34 -16.60 9.05
C ILE A 508 -0.29 -15.89 9.89
N ILE A 509 0.97 -15.84 9.41
CA ILE A 509 2.07 -15.15 10.11
C ILE A 509 1.75 -13.66 10.29
N GLY A 510 1.22 -13.02 9.24
CA GLY A 510 0.77 -11.63 9.28
C GLY A 510 -0.32 -11.41 10.34
N ALA A 511 -1.32 -12.29 10.42
CA ALA A 511 -2.39 -12.19 11.41
C ALA A 511 -1.84 -12.33 12.83
N MET A 512 -1.00 -13.34 13.07
CA MET A 512 -0.36 -13.56 14.37
C MET A 512 0.54 -12.38 14.79
N SER A 513 1.17 -11.68 13.83
CA SER A 513 1.97 -10.47 14.13
C SER A 513 1.18 -9.37 14.83
N SER A 514 -0.15 -9.31 14.61
CA SER A 514 -1.04 -8.33 15.25
C SER A 514 -1.19 -8.53 16.77
N LEU A 515 -0.81 -9.71 17.28
CA LEU A 515 -0.83 -10.02 18.71
C LEU A 515 0.34 -9.37 19.46
N ILE A 516 1.42 -9.05 18.77
CA ILE A 516 2.61 -8.49 19.39
C ILE A 516 2.37 -7.01 19.71
N THR A 517 2.46 -6.64 20.99
CA THR A 517 2.25 -5.24 21.39
C THR A 517 3.41 -4.37 20.91
N GLY A 518 3.14 -3.10 20.59
CA GLY A 518 4.21 -2.19 20.19
C GLY A 518 5.25 -1.95 21.30
N GLN A 519 4.86 -2.11 22.57
CA GLN A 519 5.78 -2.07 23.71
C GLN A 519 6.73 -3.27 23.71
N ARG A 520 6.24 -4.47 23.39
CA ARG A 520 7.07 -5.68 23.28
C ARG A 520 8.06 -5.55 22.13
N ILE A 521 7.60 -5.07 20.96
CA ILE A 521 8.50 -4.81 19.83
C ILE A 521 9.57 -3.80 20.22
N ARG A 522 9.19 -2.72 20.91
CA ARG A 522 10.15 -1.74 21.42
C ARG A 522 11.21 -2.37 22.32
N GLN A 523 10.81 -3.23 23.27
CA GLN A 523 11.76 -3.93 24.15
C GLN A 523 12.72 -4.83 23.36
N LEU A 524 12.21 -5.60 22.40
CA LEU A 524 13.04 -6.44 21.53
C LEU A 524 14.00 -5.57 20.72
N CYS A 525 13.53 -4.47 20.15
CA CYS A 525 14.39 -3.56 19.39
C CYS A 525 15.46 -2.86 20.25
N GLU A 526 15.12 -2.43 21.47
CA GLU A 526 16.05 -1.73 22.36
C GLU A 526 17.14 -2.66 22.93
N ASN A 527 16.84 -3.95 23.10
CA ASN A 527 17.77 -4.92 23.67
C ASN A 527 18.63 -5.66 22.63
N ASP A 528 18.14 -5.82 21.39
CA ASP A 528 18.70 -6.78 20.42
C ASP A 528 19.05 -6.20 19.03
N LEU A 529 18.73 -4.95 18.73
CA LEU A 529 18.94 -4.39 17.38
C LEU A 529 20.00 -3.30 17.37
N TRP A 530 21.26 -3.65 17.18
CA TRP A 530 22.26 -2.70 16.71
C TRP A 530 22.78 -3.17 15.36
N TYR A 531 22.65 -2.32 14.33
CA TYR A 531 23.35 -2.55 13.07
C TYR A 531 24.80 -2.12 13.31
N LEU A 532 25.65 -3.07 13.64
CA LEU A 532 27.08 -2.84 13.74
C LEU A 532 27.72 -3.48 12.51
N LYS A 533 28.45 -2.68 11.72
CA LYS A 533 29.30 -3.27 10.68
C LYS A 533 30.23 -4.26 11.40
N PRO A 534 30.34 -5.51 10.94
CA PRO A 534 31.33 -6.43 11.48
C PRO A 534 32.69 -5.75 11.36
N ASN A 535 33.38 -5.55 12.48
CA ASN A 535 34.72 -4.99 12.45
C ASN A 535 35.66 -6.05 11.86
N ASP A 536 36.48 -5.66 10.88
CA ASP A 536 37.57 -6.51 10.45
C ASP A 536 38.51 -6.74 11.64
N GLY A 537 38.86 -8.00 11.90
CA GLY A 537 39.78 -8.33 12.98
C GLY A 537 41.13 -7.64 12.80
N HIS A 538 41.47 -6.70 13.67
CA HIS A 538 42.79 -6.05 13.70
C HIS A 538 43.83 -6.82 14.52
N GLY A 539 43.45 -8.00 15.02
CA GLY A 539 44.28 -8.83 15.87
C GLY A 539 45.24 -9.74 15.10
N VAL A 540 45.68 -10.80 15.77
CA VAL A 540 46.75 -11.69 15.32
C VAL A 540 46.17 -12.99 14.78
N CYS A 541 46.79 -13.51 13.72
CA CYS A 541 46.52 -14.85 13.21
C CYS A 541 47.37 -15.87 13.99
N GLU A 542 46.74 -16.58 14.91
CA GLU A 542 47.40 -17.54 15.80
C GLU A 542 47.97 -18.75 15.06
N ILE A 543 47.33 -19.18 13.96
CA ILE A 543 47.82 -20.29 13.13
C ILE A 543 49.14 -19.95 12.44
N LYS A 544 49.30 -18.71 11.94
CA LYS A 544 50.54 -18.25 11.29
C LYS A 544 51.68 -17.97 12.27
N LYS A 545 51.38 -17.74 13.55
CA LYS A 545 52.38 -17.49 14.60
C LYS A 545 52.88 -18.76 15.31
N SER A 546 52.23 -19.90 15.10
CA SER A 546 52.56 -21.16 15.78
C SER A 546 54.03 -21.56 15.54
N PRO A 547 54.86 -21.76 16.58
CA PRO A 547 56.17 -22.37 16.41
C PRO A 547 56.02 -23.80 15.89
N GLU A 548 57.00 -24.28 15.11
CA GLU A 548 56.99 -25.63 14.49
C GLU A 548 56.89 -26.79 15.50
N SER A 549 57.03 -26.52 16.80
CA SER A 549 56.96 -27.50 17.89
C SER A 549 55.56 -27.74 18.47
N GLU A 550 54.55 -26.95 18.10
CA GLU A 550 53.17 -27.13 18.60
C GLU A 550 52.42 -28.24 17.83
N GLU A 551 51.67 -29.07 18.56
CA GLU A 551 50.89 -30.17 17.97
C GLU A 551 49.67 -29.62 17.21
N MET A 552 49.60 -29.91 15.91
CA MET A 552 48.56 -29.39 15.00
C MET A 552 47.63 -30.51 14.53
N LEU A 553 46.35 -30.17 14.37
CA LEU A 553 45.35 -30.97 13.68
C LEU A 553 45.25 -30.49 12.23
N SER A 554 45.38 -31.41 11.28
CA SER A 554 45.25 -31.13 9.84
C SER A 554 43.89 -31.59 9.33
N PHE A 555 43.23 -30.75 8.55
CA PHE A 555 41.93 -31.03 7.94
C PHE A 555 42.11 -31.07 6.42
N VAL A 556 41.78 -32.21 5.82
CA VAL A 556 41.89 -32.46 4.37
C VAL A 556 40.51 -32.71 3.79
N ASP A 557 40.29 -32.38 2.52
CA ASP A 557 39.05 -32.73 1.83
C ASP A 557 39.04 -34.20 1.37
N CYS A 558 37.95 -34.60 0.72
CA CYS A 558 37.76 -35.96 0.17
C CYS A 558 38.75 -36.32 -0.95
N ASP A 559 39.36 -35.34 -1.61
CA ASP A 559 40.43 -35.50 -2.61
C ASP A 559 41.83 -35.52 -1.95
N GLY A 560 41.90 -35.32 -0.63
CA GLY A 560 43.13 -35.29 0.15
C GLY A 560 43.83 -33.93 0.17
N GLU A 561 43.20 -32.86 -0.33
CA GLU A 561 43.78 -31.52 -0.29
C GLU A 561 43.62 -30.84 1.07
N GLU A 562 44.68 -30.18 1.57
CA GLU A 562 44.66 -29.52 2.88
C GLU A 562 43.78 -28.26 2.87
N ILE A 563 42.67 -28.30 3.62
CA ILE A 563 41.76 -27.17 3.83
C ILE A 563 42.37 -26.20 4.86
N GLY A 564 42.95 -26.73 5.94
CA GLY A 564 43.62 -25.93 6.96
C GLY A 564 44.11 -26.71 8.18
N LYS A 565 44.70 -25.99 9.14
CA LYS A 565 45.22 -26.55 10.39
C LYS A 565 44.69 -25.79 11.60
N ALA A 566 44.55 -26.48 12.73
CA ALA A 566 44.22 -25.87 14.02
C ALA A 566 45.15 -26.38 15.12
N LYS A 567 45.48 -25.54 16.11
CA LYS A 567 46.29 -25.95 17.26
C LYS A 567 45.48 -26.94 18.11
N MET A 568 46.07 -28.08 18.46
CA MET A 568 45.37 -29.12 19.21
C MET A 568 44.92 -28.65 20.60
N GLU A 569 45.77 -27.91 21.32
CA GLU A 569 45.41 -27.34 22.63
C GLU A 569 44.25 -26.34 22.53
N ALA A 570 44.27 -25.46 21.53
CA ALA A 570 43.20 -24.48 21.31
C ALA A 570 41.89 -25.16 20.88
N ALA A 571 41.96 -26.17 20.01
CA ALA A 571 40.79 -26.96 19.63
C ALA A 571 40.16 -27.65 20.84
N CYS A 572 40.96 -28.27 21.72
CA CYS A 572 40.45 -28.91 22.93
C CYS A 572 39.94 -27.91 23.98
N ALA A 573 40.43 -26.67 23.99
CA ALA A 573 39.94 -25.64 24.89
C ALA A 573 38.60 -25.02 24.42
N SER A 574 38.46 -24.82 23.11
CA SER A 574 37.34 -24.10 22.49
C SER A 574 36.18 -25.00 22.04
N SER A 575 36.40 -26.32 21.94
CA SER A 575 35.42 -27.30 21.46
C SER A 575 35.30 -28.49 22.41
N ARG A 576 34.08 -28.75 22.90
CA ARG A 576 33.80 -29.93 23.73
C ARG A 576 33.93 -31.23 22.95
N TYR A 577 33.74 -31.19 21.63
CA TYR A 577 33.91 -32.34 20.74
C TYR A 577 35.37 -32.79 20.70
N PHE A 578 36.30 -31.88 20.41
CA PHE A 578 37.74 -32.19 20.38
C PHE A 578 38.28 -32.46 21.79
N GLU A 579 37.75 -31.78 22.81
CA GLU A 579 38.07 -32.08 24.21
C GLU A 579 37.73 -33.54 24.55
N GLY A 580 36.51 -33.98 24.24
CA GLY A 580 36.08 -35.35 24.49
C GLY A 580 36.96 -36.37 23.76
N MET A 581 37.26 -36.10 22.49
CA MET A 581 38.07 -36.98 21.63
C MET A 581 39.51 -37.15 22.12
N TYR A 582 40.17 -36.06 22.55
CA TYR A 582 41.61 -36.09 22.85
C TYR A 582 41.96 -36.08 24.33
N ARG A 583 41.07 -35.60 25.21
CA ARG A 583 41.27 -35.72 26.66
C ARG A 583 40.68 -37.03 27.22
N GLY A 584 39.67 -37.61 26.57
CA GLY A 584 39.12 -38.92 26.90
C GLY A 584 40.01 -40.12 26.56
N GLU A 585 39.48 -41.34 26.71
CA GLU A 585 40.14 -42.61 26.32
C GLU A 585 39.66 -43.10 24.94
N PHE A 586 39.44 -42.18 24.00
CA PHE A 586 39.00 -42.54 22.66
C PHE A 586 40.16 -43.02 21.77
N ALA A 587 39.82 -43.81 20.76
CA ALA A 587 40.77 -44.50 19.88
C ALA A 587 41.73 -43.51 19.20
N GLU A 588 41.29 -42.29 18.91
CA GLU A 588 42.00 -41.19 18.26
C GLU A 588 43.20 -40.69 19.08
N LYS A 589 43.09 -40.72 20.41
CA LYS A 589 44.18 -40.39 21.33
C LYS A 589 45.23 -41.50 21.33
N THR A 590 44.80 -42.76 21.44
CA THR A 590 45.69 -43.93 21.45
C THR A 590 46.34 -44.24 20.10
N SER A 591 45.71 -43.84 18.99
CA SER A 591 46.19 -44.06 17.61
C SER A 591 46.92 -42.87 17.01
N GLN A 592 47.06 -41.75 17.75
CA GLN A 592 47.65 -40.50 17.26
C GLN A 592 47.07 -40.00 15.93
N LYS A 593 45.77 -40.17 15.70
CA LYS A 593 45.13 -39.61 14.51
C LYS A 593 45.12 -38.08 14.62
N ARG A 594 45.79 -37.40 13.68
CA ARG A 594 45.90 -35.93 13.58
C ARG A 594 45.39 -35.35 12.26
N VAL A 595 44.97 -36.22 11.35
CA VAL A 595 44.42 -35.85 10.06
C VAL A 595 42.94 -36.24 10.03
N PHE A 596 42.10 -35.25 9.72
CA PHE A 596 40.66 -35.41 9.59
C PHE A 596 40.24 -35.14 8.15
N GLU A 597 39.49 -36.07 7.59
CA GLU A 597 38.83 -35.86 6.31
C GLU A 597 37.52 -35.11 6.56
N VAL A 598 37.29 -34.05 5.77
CA VAL A 598 36.13 -33.16 5.88
C VAL A 598 35.45 -33.09 4.53
N ASP A 599 34.20 -33.53 4.49
CA ASP A 599 33.33 -33.30 3.36
C ASP A 599 32.61 -31.96 3.55
N THR A 600 33.09 -30.91 2.89
CA THR A 600 32.52 -29.57 2.97
C THR A 600 31.06 -29.51 2.52
N VAL A 601 30.61 -30.42 1.64
CA VAL A 601 29.21 -30.51 1.20
C VAL A 601 28.35 -31.08 2.30
N ALA A 602 28.79 -32.15 2.97
CA ALA A 602 28.09 -32.72 4.12
C ALA A 602 28.13 -31.81 5.37
N GLU A 603 29.13 -30.94 5.46
CA GLU A 603 29.21 -29.88 6.48
C GLU A 603 28.37 -28.64 6.14
N GLY A 604 27.91 -28.50 4.90
CA GLY A 604 27.07 -27.39 4.46
C GLY A 604 27.83 -26.06 4.35
N CYS A 605 29.13 -26.09 4.05
CA CYS A 605 29.97 -24.91 3.96
C CYS A 605 30.97 -24.98 2.78
N SER A 606 31.61 -23.86 2.46
CA SER A 606 32.76 -23.77 1.56
C SER A 606 34.07 -24.09 2.27
N LYS A 607 35.15 -24.31 1.49
CA LYS A 607 36.51 -24.52 2.02
C LYS A 607 36.98 -23.27 2.79
N GLU A 608 36.63 -22.08 2.31
CA GLU A 608 36.97 -20.79 2.94
C GLU A 608 36.26 -20.61 4.28
N GLU A 609 34.97 -20.94 4.36
CA GLU A 609 34.20 -20.86 5.60
C GLU A 609 34.70 -21.86 6.65
N TYR A 610 35.00 -23.09 6.22
CA TYR A 610 35.59 -24.09 7.12
C TYR A 610 36.97 -23.64 7.61
N ARG A 611 37.79 -23.01 6.75
CA ARG A 611 39.06 -22.42 7.15
C ARG A 611 38.86 -21.29 8.17
N ALA A 612 37.91 -20.39 7.94
CA ALA A 612 37.58 -19.34 8.91
C ALA A 612 37.15 -19.92 10.27
N PHE A 613 36.38 -21.03 10.27
CA PHE A 613 36.03 -21.77 11.48
C PHE A 613 37.27 -22.31 12.22
N LEU A 614 38.21 -22.94 11.52
CA LEU A 614 39.46 -23.44 12.12
C LEU A 614 40.29 -22.31 12.74
N HIS A 615 40.31 -21.15 12.09
CA HIS A 615 40.96 -19.95 12.61
C HIS A 615 40.27 -19.43 13.88
N LEU A 616 38.93 -19.39 13.91
CA LEU A 616 38.14 -19.05 15.11
C LEU A 616 38.38 -20.03 16.26
N LEU A 617 38.40 -21.33 15.95
CA LEU A 617 38.67 -22.41 16.91
C LEU A 617 40.07 -22.27 17.54
N SER A 618 41.05 -21.80 16.76
CA SER A 618 42.41 -21.53 17.22
C SER A 618 42.56 -20.19 17.96
N GLY A 619 41.47 -19.44 18.18
CA GLY A 619 41.48 -18.15 18.89
C GLY A 619 41.92 -16.95 18.05
N CYS A 620 41.93 -17.05 16.72
CA CYS A 620 42.35 -15.93 15.87
C CYS A 620 41.42 -14.72 15.99
N THR A 621 42.01 -13.53 16.00
CA THR A 621 41.31 -12.23 16.06
C THR A 621 41.67 -11.30 14.90
N SER A 622 42.36 -11.83 13.89
CA SER A 622 42.75 -11.13 12.66
C SER A 622 41.65 -11.20 11.59
N SER A 623 41.82 -10.49 10.48
CA SER A 623 40.87 -10.46 9.36
C SER A 623 40.57 -11.83 8.74
N CYS A 624 41.38 -12.86 9.02
CA CYS A 624 41.11 -14.24 8.62
C CYS A 624 39.85 -14.86 9.24
N THR A 625 39.25 -14.23 10.26
CA THR A 625 37.99 -14.67 10.89
C THR A 625 36.83 -13.72 10.59
N ALA A 626 37.00 -12.79 9.64
CA ALA A 626 35.96 -11.85 9.26
C ALA A 626 34.79 -12.58 8.58
N VAL A 627 33.57 -12.21 8.97
CA VAL A 627 32.32 -12.72 8.41
C VAL A 627 31.77 -11.66 7.48
N HIS A 628 31.79 -11.94 6.17
CA HIS A 628 31.47 -10.94 5.14
C HIS A 628 30.04 -11.00 4.63
N ASP A 629 29.35 -12.14 4.82
CA ASP A 629 27.98 -12.33 4.36
C ASP A 629 27.17 -13.28 5.26
N ALA A 630 25.90 -13.47 4.89
CA ALA A 630 24.97 -14.33 5.62
C ALA A 630 25.28 -15.83 5.47
N ASN A 631 25.90 -16.26 4.35
CA ASN A 631 26.28 -17.66 4.14
C ASN A 631 27.38 -18.06 5.12
N ALA A 632 28.42 -17.24 5.23
CA ALA A 632 29.50 -17.44 6.17
C ALA A 632 28.97 -17.43 7.61
N ALA A 633 28.05 -16.52 7.94
CA ALA A 633 27.45 -16.47 9.27
C ALA A 633 26.65 -17.75 9.60
N ALA A 634 25.85 -18.24 8.65
CA ALA A 634 25.06 -19.47 8.78
C ALA A 634 25.97 -20.70 8.94
N ALA A 635 26.97 -20.85 8.06
CA ALA A 635 27.91 -21.95 8.06
C ALA A 635 28.71 -22.01 9.37
N LEU A 636 29.26 -20.87 9.82
CA LEU A 636 30.02 -20.82 11.07
C LEU A 636 29.16 -21.15 12.30
N LEU A 637 27.89 -20.73 12.31
CA LEU A 637 26.97 -21.07 13.39
C LEU A 637 26.65 -22.56 13.40
N GLN A 638 26.37 -23.16 12.24
CA GLN A 638 26.13 -24.60 12.10
C GLN A 638 27.35 -25.43 12.51
N LEU A 639 28.55 -25.05 12.05
CA LEU A 639 29.81 -25.69 12.46
C LEU A 639 30.05 -25.55 13.96
N SER A 640 29.78 -24.37 14.54
CA SER A 640 29.94 -24.15 15.98
C SER A 640 29.03 -25.04 16.82
N ASP A 641 27.81 -25.31 16.35
CA ASP A 641 26.89 -26.22 17.03
C ASP A 641 27.32 -27.69 16.88
N ARG A 642 27.65 -28.11 15.65
CA ARG A 642 28.09 -29.49 15.35
C ARG A 642 29.34 -29.90 16.11
N TYR A 643 30.34 -29.01 16.19
CA TYR A 643 31.59 -29.24 16.92
C TYR A 643 31.53 -28.77 18.38
N LEU A 644 30.36 -28.37 18.89
CA LEU A 644 30.14 -27.98 20.29
C LEU A 644 31.11 -26.89 20.77
N CYS A 645 31.17 -25.79 20.02
CA CYS A 645 32.02 -24.62 20.25
C CYS A 645 31.20 -23.43 20.79
N PRO A 646 30.85 -23.41 22.10
CA PRO A 646 29.94 -22.40 22.65
C PRO A 646 30.47 -20.97 22.50
N ASP A 647 31.78 -20.74 22.66
CA ASP A 647 32.39 -19.41 22.57
C ASP A 647 32.27 -18.80 21.16
N ILE A 648 32.38 -19.63 20.12
CA ILE A 648 32.19 -19.20 18.73
C ILE A 648 30.72 -18.84 18.51
N SER A 649 29.80 -19.71 18.92
CA SER A 649 28.36 -19.47 18.80
C SER A 649 27.94 -18.18 19.53
N GLN A 650 28.49 -17.94 20.72
CA GLN A 650 28.21 -16.74 21.52
C GLN A 650 28.76 -15.47 20.85
N LYS A 651 29.97 -15.51 20.26
CA LYS A 651 30.52 -14.38 19.50
C LYS A 651 29.70 -14.07 18.26
N LEU A 652 29.23 -15.08 17.53
CA LEU A 652 28.38 -14.90 16.35
C LEU A 652 27.04 -14.27 16.71
N CYS A 653 26.45 -14.67 17.84
CA CYS A 653 25.12 -14.26 18.30
C CYS A 653 25.10 -13.07 19.28
N ALA A 654 26.29 -12.56 19.66
CA ALA A 654 26.45 -11.44 20.58
C ALA A 654 25.70 -10.18 20.09
N SER A 655 25.55 -9.20 20.97
CA SER A 655 24.89 -7.91 20.65
C SER A 655 25.57 -7.15 19.51
N ASP A 656 26.87 -7.37 19.32
CA ASP A 656 27.73 -6.85 18.25
C ASP A 656 28.16 -7.93 17.25
N GLY A 657 27.56 -9.12 17.34
CA GLY A 657 27.88 -10.27 16.49
C GLY A 657 27.34 -10.13 15.07
N PRO A 658 27.98 -10.78 14.08
CA PRO A 658 27.60 -10.71 12.66
C PRO A 658 26.17 -11.17 12.38
N MET A 659 25.62 -12.09 13.18
CA MET A 659 24.23 -12.56 12.98
C MET A 659 23.21 -11.43 13.09
N ARG A 660 23.44 -10.43 13.95
CA ARG A 660 22.51 -9.30 14.13
C ARG A 660 22.42 -8.42 12.89
N THR A 661 23.53 -8.33 12.16
CA THR A 661 23.68 -7.53 10.94
C THR A 661 23.11 -8.26 9.73
N TYR A 662 23.39 -9.55 9.59
CA TYR A 662 23.01 -10.30 8.39
C TYR A 662 21.60 -10.88 8.42
N ILE A 663 20.93 -11.00 9.58
CA ILE A 663 19.51 -11.39 9.62
C ILE A 663 18.64 -10.24 9.09
N SER A 664 18.09 -10.46 7.90
CA SER A 664 17.11 -9.62 7.20
C SER A 664 16.03 -10.51 6.57
N GLY A 665 14.98 -9.93 5.99
CA GLY A 665 13.96 -10.72 5.30
C GLY A 665 14.51 -11.52 4.12
N GLU A 666 15.43 -10.93 3.34
CA GLU A 666 16.07 -11.56 2.18
C GLU A 666 16.92 -12.78 2.57
N THR A 667 17.62 -12.72 3.70
CA THR A 667 18.51 -13.79 4.18
C THR A 667 17.83 -14.76 5.13
N LEU A 668 16.58 -14.47 5.52
CA LEU A 668 15.83 -15.29 6.47
C LEU A 668 15.68 -16.75 6.02
N PRO A 669 15.40 -17.07 4.74
CA PRO A 669 15.25 -18.47 4.33
C PRO A 669 16.50 -19.33 4.59
N LEU A 670 17.68 -18.73 4.49
CA LEU A 670 18.97 -19.36 4.79
C LEU A 670 19.20 -19.48 6.30
N LEU A 671 18.95 -18.41 7.06
CA LEU A 671 19.32 -18.33 8.48
C LEU A 671 18.27 -18.97 9.40
N PHE A 672 17.02 -19.08 8.97
CA PHE A 672 15.91 -19.56 9.77
C PHE A 672 16.05 -21.03 10.21
N PRO A 673 16.40 -21.99 9.32
CA PRO A 673 16.66 -23.37 9.74
C PRO A 673 17.82 -23.49 10.73
N VAL A 674 18.88 -22.70 10.55
CA VAL A 674 20.08 -22.71 11.41
C VAL A 674 19.76 -22.14 12.80
N ALA A 675 18.98 -21.07 12.86
CA ALA A 675 18.52 -20.51 14.14
C ALA A 675 17.66 -21.51 14.92
N LEU A 676 16.77 -22.24 14.23
CA LEU A 676 15.91 -23.27 14.85
C LEU A 676 16.69 -24.51 15.28
N SER A 677 17.70 -24.96 14.53
CA SER A 677 18.51 -26.12 14.90
C SER A 677 19.40 -25.83 16.11
N THR A 678 19.99 -24.64 16.17
CA THR A 678 20.96 -24.30 17.21
C THR A 678 20.33 -24.05 18.57
N ASN A 679 19.07 -23.56 18.65
CA ASN A 679 18.16 -23.40 19.82
C ASN A 679 18.76 -22.99 21.19
N SER A 680 20.03 -22.59 21.23
CA SER A 680 20.84 -22.36 22.42
C SER A 680 20.86 -20.89 22.80
N HIS A 681 20.48 -20.01 21.86
CA HIS A 681 20.49 -18.56 22.01
C HIS A 681 19.07 -17.99 21.90
N GLU A 682 18.35 -17.84 23.02
CA GLU A 682 16.97 -17.30 23.02
C GLU A 682 16.85 -15.95 22.28
N GLY A 683 17.84 -15.05 22.41
CA GLY A 683 17.83 -13.74 21.73
C GLY A 683 17.97 -13.80 20.20
N LEU A 684 18.59 -14.86 19.67
CA LEU A 684 18.69 -15.09 18.22
C LEU A 684 17.32 -15.45 17.66
N LEU A 685 16.61 -16.38 18.32
CA LEU A 685 15.28 -16.81 17.92
C LEU A 685 14.25 -15.67 18.00
N ASP A 686 14.27 -14.90 19.10
CA ASP A 686 13.40 -13.72 19.25
C ASP A 686 13.64 -12.70 18.11
N THR A 687 14.90 -12.49 17.70
CA THR A 687 15.24 -11.60 16.57
C THR A 687 14.77 -12.17 15.24
N THR A 688 14.91 -13.47 15.07
CA THR A 688 14.52 -14.18 13.85
C THR A 688 13.01 -14.14 13.67
N PHE A 689 12.23 -14.38 14.74
CA PHE A 689 10.79 -14.23 14.73
C PHE A 689 10.36 -12.78 14.53
N LEU A 690 11.04 -11.81 15.15
CA LEU A 690 10.78 -10.41 14.91
C LEU A 690 10.98 -10.04 13.42
N VAL A 691 12.02 -10.56 12.78
CA VAL A 691 12.26 -10.37 11.34
C VAL A 691 11.16 -11.03 10.51
N LEU A 692 10.80 -12.29 10.82
CA LEU A 692 9.74 -13.04 10.14
C LEU A 692 8.37 -12.35 10.16
N VAL A 693 8.04 -11.63 11.25
CA VAL A 693 6.73 -10.98 11.42
C VAL A 693 6.72 -9.49 11.02
N ARG A 694 7.90 -8.88 10.79
CA ARG A 694 8.00 -7.42 10.65
C ARG A 694 8.85 -6.93 9.47
N TYR A 695 9.94 -7.61 9.17
CA TYR A 695 10.97 -7.16 8.24
C TYR A 695 11.08 -8.08 7.02
N THR A 696 9.98 -8.73 6.67
CA THR A 696 9.87 -9.70 5.57
C THR A 696 8.68 -9.39 4.67
N GLN A 697 8.90 -9.48 3.37
CA GLN A 697 7.82 -9.53 2.37
C GLN A 697 7.09 -10.87 2.43
N HIS A 698 5.90 -10.95 1.84
CA HIS A 698 5.10 -12.18 1.92
C HIS A 698 5.74 -13.36 1.17
N GLU A 699 6.49 -13.10 0.10
CA GLU A 699 7.27 -14.11 -0.60
C GLU A 699 8.39 -14.65 0.30
N GLU A 700 9.10 -13.78 1.01
CA GLU A 700 10.20 -14.14 1.91
C GLU A 700 9.71 -14.98 3.10
N VAL A 701 8.52 -14.68 3.64
CA VAL A 701 7.87 -15.51 4.67
C VAL A 701 7.59 -16.91 4.13
N THR A 702 7.02 -16.99 2.92
CA THR A 702 6.69 -18.27 2.28
C THR A 702 7.95 -19.10 2.05
N GLU A 703 9.00 -18.48 1.52
CA GLU A 703 10.28 -19.14 1.27
C GLU A 703 10.94 -19.59 2.57
N SER A 704 10.91 -18.76 3.62
CA SER A 704 11.48 -19.12 4.93
C SER A 704 10.75 -20.30 5.57
N LEU A 705 9.42 -20.38 5.43
CA LEU A 705 8.65 -21.52 5.92
C LEU A 705 8.87 -22.78 5.07
N ARG A 706 9.12 -22.63 3.77
CA ARG A 706 9.44 -23.74 2.87
C ARG A 706 10.74 -24.45 3.30
N THR A 707 11.75 -23.73 3.77
CA THR A 707 13.06 -24.34 4.12
C THR A 707 13.03 -25.28 5.34
N ILE A 708 12.00 -25.16 6.19
CA ILE A 708 11.77 -26.03 7.35
C ILE A 708 10.69 -27.10 7.10
N CYS A 709 9.98 -27.02 5.98
CA CYS A 709 8.93 -27.95 5.62
C CYS A 709 9.46 -29.39 5.52
N GLY A 710 8.66 -30.37 5.95
CA GLY A 710 9.03 -31.78 5.90
C GLY A 710 10.09 -32.21 6.93
N LYS A 711 10.50 -31.31 7.85
CA LYS A 711 11.45 -31.59 8.93
C LYS A 711 10.72 -31.51 10.29
N PRO A 712 10.16 -32.63 10.80
CA PRO A 712 9.26 -32.61 11.98
C PRO A 712 9.85 -31.89 13.19
N TYR A 713 11.11 -32.17 13.51
CA TYR A 713 11.80 -31.54 14.64
C TYR A 713 11.88 -30.00 14.51
N MET A 714 12.18 -29.48 13.32
CA MET A 714 12.26 -28.02 13.10
C MET A 714 10.88 -27.37 13.13
N VAL A 715 9.86 -28.05 12.58
CA VAL A 715 8.47 -27.58 12.61
C VAL A 715 7.96 -27.49 14.04
N ASP A 716 8.14 -28.54 14.84
CA ASP A 716 7.71 -28.56 16.24
C ASP A 716 8.43 -27.50 17.08
N THR A 717 9.75 -27.35 16.85
CA THR A 717 10.57 -26.32 17.51
C THR A 717 10.10 -24.92 17.12
N PHE A 718 9.82 -24.68 15.84
CA PHE A 718 9.28 -23.42 15.34
C PHE A 718 7.94 -23.09 16.01
N LEU A 719 6.96 -23.98 15.92
CA LEU A 719 5.60 -23.72 16.43
C LEU A 719 5.61 -23.50 17.94
N THR A 720 6.38 -24.30 18.69
CA THR A 720 6.49 -24.18 20.15
C THR A 720 7.14 -22.86 20.56
N ASN A 721 8.28 -22.51 19.94
CA ASN A 721 9.00 -21.29 20.27
C ASN A 721 8.26 -20.04 19.78
N PHE A 722 7.59 -20.11 18.62
CA PHE A 722 6.81 -19.00 18.10
C PHE A 722 5.57 -18.73 18.95
N ARG A 723 4.87 -19.77 19.44
CA ARG A 723 3.78 -19.60 20.42
C ARG A 723 4.29 -18.93 21.70
N ARG A 724 5.42 -19.39 22.24
CA ARG A 724 6.08 -18.77 23.40
C ARG A 724 6.46 -17.31 23.14
N PHE A 725 6.89 -16.99 21.93
CA PHE A 725 7.23 -15.62 21.52
C PHE A 725 6.02 -14.69 21.47
N LEU A 726 4.85 -15.20 21.07
CA LEU A 726 3.60 -14.44 21.04
C LEU A 726 2.97 -14.27 22.43
N ASP A 727 3.13 -15.25 23.32
CA ASP A 727 2.59 -15.23 24.69
C ASP A 727 3.39 -14.33 25.66
N ARG A 728 4.65 -14.01 25.31
CA ARG A 728 5.58 -13.14 26.08
C ARG A 728 5.49 -11.68 25.68
#